data_AF-A0AA38YCR6-F1
#
_entry.id   AF-A0AA38YCR6-F1
#
_cell.length_a   1.000
_cell.length_b   1.000
_cell.length_c   1.000
_cell.angle_alpha   90.00
_cell.angle_beta   90.00
_cell.angle_gamma   90.00
#
_symmetry.space_group_name_H-M   'P 1'
#
loop_
_entity.id
_entity.type
_entity.pdbx_description
1 polymer ?
#
loop_
_entity_poly.entity_id
_entity_poly.type
_entity_poly.pdbx_seq_one_letter_code
_entity_poly.pdbx_strand_id
1 'polypeptide(L)'
;MALGGDQGGSIRVPASACGIVGLKPTWGLVPYTGILGVSAVIDHVGPMARTVADCALLLEAIAGPDGIDDRQPHINWFRSVPYADEVRQHSTTADPRPLAGVKIGVLEEGFQHPRQDDLVARVVRQSIDKFEELGAEIRPCHVPEHRDTELAWMCTLPAFAFTQGLVLNSGGRKQFAMTGPAALGNGVLSQSTFDVLNTAGQNLYLRGCFLQEKYGAALVSRCTNLMRKLSVCIKGLTYIELLLNPIQDDYDVAFRQFDVLVMPTTPLPPCRIFKSRSEGSTSERLKRTTGITANTAPFNASGHPALSIPVGFSPALEDPSVRLPVGLQLVGRNAQSHWEALSDLGEVVRPRATNRADFITECKEGGLDGVVAAYRTAESIEITGRFDEELITILPKSWIFLANCGAGYDAVDVKDCSQRQPPLRVSNVPTAVDDSTADTAIFLMLGALRNFNASIHTLRQGDWRGKQPVELGHDPQGKVLGILGMGGIGKNMSVKAATFGMSTIYHNRRKIKGETVEYVSFEDLLKRSDVLSLNLPLNSKTRHIISTAQLRMMKPTSIIINTARGAVLDEGALVEALENGTIAGAGLDVFEEEPSIHPGLIQNTTVILLPHMGTHTMETKRKMEEKTIENIREALETGQLIDPIPEQRGL
;
A
#
# COMPACT_ATOMS: atom_id res chain seq x y z
N MET A 1 19.15 -6.66 26.53
CA MET A 1 18.23 -6.16 25.49
C MET A 1 16.97 -5.67 26.17
N ALA A 2 16.29 -4.67 25.60
CA ALA A 2 15.05 -4.10 26.13
C ALA A 2 14.11 -3.75 24.97
N LEU A 3 12.81 -3.70 25.26
CA LEU A 3 11.79 -3.20 24.34
C LEU A 3 11.37 -1.80 24.77
N GLY A 4 11.13 -0.92 23.80
CA GLY A 4 10.57 0.40 24.03
C GLY A 4 9.38 0.65 23.12
N GLY A 5 8.41 1.42 23.59
CA GLY A 5 7.51 2.15 22.69
C GLY A 5 8.24 3.40 22.18
N ASP A 6 7.98 3.79 20.94
CA ASP A 6 8.52 5.00 20.31
C ASP A 6 7.39 5.76 19.62
N GLN A 7 6.93 6.83 20.26
CA GLN A 7 5.88 7.72 19.75
C GLN A 7 6.41 9.06 19.25
N GLY A 8 7.71 9.30 19.41
CA GLY A 8 8.38 10.57 19.07
C GLY A 8 9.89 10.55 19.26
N GLY A 9 10.46 9.41 19.63
CA GLY A 9 11.87 9.21 19.95
C GLY A 9 12.14 8.31 21.17
N SER A 10 11.12 7.73 21.81
CA SER A 10 11.29 7.02 23.11
C SER A 10 12.13 5.74 23.07
N ILE A 11 12.57 5.28 21.89
CA ILE A 11 13.66 4.30 21.74
C ILE A 11 14.99 5.01 21.45
N ARG A 12 14.98 5.93 20.48
CA ARG A 12 16.21 6.55 19.92
C ARG A 12 16.82 7.62 20.83
N VAL A 13 16.01 8.45 21.48
CA VAL A 13 16.47 9.50 22.41
C VAL A 13 17.16 8.88 23.64
N PRO A 14 16.56 7.89 24.35
CA PRO A 14 17.28 7.18 25.41
C PRO A 14 18.50 6.43 24.90
N ALA A 15 18.45 5.86 23.69
CA ALA A 15 19.61 5.19 23.11
C ALA A 15 20.80 6.15 22.91
N SER A 16 20.54 7.32 22.31
CA SER A 16 21.51 8.41 22.20
C SER A 16 22.03 8.83 23.57
N ALA A 17 21.14 9.03 24.55
CA ALA A 17 21.50 9.54 25.87
C ALA A 17 22.26 8.56 26.77
N CYS A 18 22.07 7.26 26.55
CA CYS A 18 22.72 6.20 27.31
C CYS A 18 23.93 5.59 26.59
N GLY A 19 24.19 5.99 25.34
CA GLY A 19 25.27 5.41 24.54
C GLY A 19 25.01 3.96 24.16
N ILE A 20 23.76 3.62 23.85
CA ILE A 20 23.35 2.28 23.40
C ILE A 20 22.72 2.38 21.99
N VAL A 21 22.36 1.24 21.43
CA VAL A 21 21.67 1.15 20.14
C VAL A 21 20.16 1.09 20.38
N GLY A 22 19.40 1.82 19.57
CA GLY A 22 17.95 1.80 19.61
C GLY A 22 17.35 1.90 18.21
N LEU A 23 16.50 0.94 17.86
CA LEU A 23 15.84 0.89 16.55
C LEU A 23 14.34 1.15 16.71
N LYS A 24 13.84 2.19 16.04
CA LYS A 24 12.43 2.32 15.69
C LYS A 24 12.20 1.59 14.37
N PRO A 25 11.49 0.45 14.34
CA PRO A 25 11.26 -0.29 13.12
C PRO A 25 10.33 0.45 12.16
N THR A 26 10.21 -0.06 10.93
CA THR A 26 9.23 0.44 9.98
C THR A 26 7.81 0.24 10.54
N TRP A 27 6.89 1.13 10.21
CA TRP A 27 5.52 1.07 10.70
C TRP A 27 4.85 -0.28 10.37
N GLY A 28 4.18 -0.88 11.34
CA GLY A 28 3.49 -2.18 11.19
C GLY A 28 4.39 -3.43 11.23
N LEU A 29 5.73 -3.31 11.24
CA LEU A 29 6.62 -4.48 11.28
C LEU A 29 6.57 -5.22 12.63
N VAL A 30 6.55 -4.46 13.72
CA VAL A 30 6.38 -4.99 15.09
C VAL A 30 4.97 -4.64 15.55
N PRO A 31 4.16 -5.65 15.94
CA PRO A 31 2.82 -5.42 16.41
C PRO A 31 2.84 -4.59 17.70
N TYR A 32 1.85 -3.72 17.83
CA TYR A 32 1.65 -2.86 19.00
C TYR A 32 0.50 -3.36 19.87
N THR A 33 -0.08 -4.52 19.57
CA THR A 33 -1.09 -5.14 20.41
C THR A 33 -0.54 -5.39 21.80
N GLY A 34 -1.30 -4.95 22.82
CA GLY A 34 -0.89 -5.07 24.22
C GLY A 34 0.05 -3.98 24.72
N ILE A 35 0.43 -3.00 23.89
CA ILE A 35 1.22 -1.83 24.31
C ILE A 35 0.28 -0.63 24.50
N LEU A 36 0.52 0.17 25.55
CA LEU A 36 -0.25 1.41 25.80
C LEU A 36 -0.01 2.40 24.65
N GLY A 37 -1.03 2.62 23.82
CA GLY A 37 -0.96 3.49 22.65
C GLY A 37 -1.17 4.95 22.98
N VAL A 38 -0.60 5.81 22.15
CA VAL A 38 -0.96 7.23 22.09
C VAL A 38 -1.76 7.50 20.83
N SER A 39 -1.24 7.14 19.65
CA SER A 39 -1.95 7.28 18.38
C SER A 39 -1.38 6.33 17.33
N ALA A 40 -2.27 5.65 16.60
CA ALA A 40 -1.89 4.65 15.59
C ALA A 40 -0.95 5.18 14.50
N VAL A 41 -0.96 6.50 14.26
CA VAL A 41 -0.12 7.16 13.25
C VAL A 41 1.35 7.22 13.65
N ILE A 42 1.65 7.28 14.96
CA ILE A 42 3.01 7.56 15.46
C ILE A 42 3.54 6.48 16.40
N ASP A 43 2.68 5.58 16.87
CA ASP A 43 3.04 4.50 17.78
C ASP A 43 3.95 3.47 17.09
N HIS A 44 5.11 3.20 17.68
CA HIS A 44 6.01 2.13 17.23
C HIS A 44 6.52 1.36 18.45
N VAL A 45 6.96 0.12 18.24
CA VAL A 45 7.68 -0.68 19.26
C VAL A 45 8.92 -1.23 18.61
N GLY A 46 10.01 -1.32 19.37
CA GLY A 46 11.26 -1.85 18.85
C GLY A 46 12.33 -2.12 19.91
N PRO A 47 13.48 -2.64 19.47
CA PRO A 47 14.54 -3.07 20.35
C PRO A 47 15.50 -1.94 20.75
N MET A 48 15.99 -2.03 21.98
CA MET A 48 17.17 -1.32 22.48
C MET A 48 18.18 -2.33 23.02
N ALA A 49 19.44 -2.18 22.63
CA ALA A 49 20.50 -3.09 23.06
C ALA A 49 21.87 -2.42 23.05
N ARG A 50 22.89 -3.10 23.56
CA ARG A 50 24.27 -2.56 23.57
C ARG A 50 24.91 -2.57 22.18
N THR A 51 24.46 -3.47 21.31
CA THR A 51 25.05 -3.70 19.99
C THR A 51 23.98 -3.74 18.91
N VAL A 52 24.37 -3.48 17.66
CA VAL A 52 23.49 -3.60 16.49
C VAL A 52 23.03 -5.05 16.31
N ALA A 53 23.93 -6.01 16.52
CA ALA A 53 23.61 -7.45 16.43
C ALA A 53 22.53 -7.87 17.44
N ASP A 54 22.62 -7.40 18.70
CA ASP A 54 21.58 -7.68 19.71
C ASP A 54 20.24 -7.01 19.35
N CYS A 55 20.28 -5.80 18.78
CA CYS A 55 19.07 -5.14 18.28
C CYS A 55 18.44 -5.93 17.12
N ALA A 56 19.23 -6.44 16.19
CA ALA A 56 18.77 -7.27 15.08
C ALA A 56 18.15 -8.59 15.58
N LEU A 57 18.80 -9.26 16.54
CA LEU A 57 18.29 -10.48 17.16
C LEU A 57 16.96 -10.24 17.88
N LEU A 58 16.85 -9.15 18.64
CA LEU A 58 15.57 -8.83 19.30
C LEU A 58 14.51 -8.40 18.29
N LEU A 59 14.86 -7.69 17.22
CA LEU A 59 13.93 -7.35 16.14
C LEU A 59 13.37 -8.61 15.49
N GLU A 60 14.23 -9.56 15.14
CA GLU A 60 13.85 -10.85 14.56
C GLU A 60 12.86 -11.62 15.44
N ALA A 61 13.03 -11.55 16.76
CA ALA A 61 12.15 -12.21 17.71
C ALA A 61 10.77 -11.54 17.87
N ILE A 62 10.64 -10.23 17.62
CA ILE A 62 9.40 -9.47 17.87
C ILE A 62 8.68 -9.01 16.59
N ALA A 63 9.34 -9.08 15.44
CA ALA A 63 8.77 -8.71 14.16
C ALA A 63 7.86 -9.82 13.62
N GLY A 64 6.83 -9.42 12.88
CA GLY A 64 5.87 -10.35 12.26
C GLY A 64 4.43 -10.14 12.75
N PRO A 65 3.48 -10.89 12.19
CA PRO A 65 2.07 -10.64 12.40
C PRO A 65 1.62 -11.19 13.76
N ASP A 66 0.69 -10.48 14.41
CA ASP A 66 -0.07 -10.99 15.55
C ASP A 66 -1.54 -11.29 15.21
N GLY A 67 -2.00 -10.89 14.02
CA GLY A 67 -3.38 -11.07 13.55
C GLY A 67 -4.40 -10.09 14.18
N ILE A 68 -3.95 -9.15 15.00
CA ILE A 68 -4.78 -8.22 15.77
C ILE A 68 -4.50 -6.78 15.34
N ASP A 69 -3.23 -6.36 15.32
CA ASP A 69 -2.83 -4.99 15.03
C ASP A 69 -3.21 -4.60 13.60
N ASP A 70 -4.11 -3.62 13.48
CA ASP A 70 -4.70 -3.13 12.23
C ASP A 70 -3.73 -2.32 11.37
N ARG A 71 -2.54 -2.07 11.89
CA ARG A 71 -1.44 -1.40 11.18
C ARG A 71 -0.55 -2.40 10.46
N GLN A 72 -0.63 -3.68 10.79
CA GLN A 72 0.15 -4.68 10.08
C GLN A 72 -0.51 -4.93 8.73
N PRO A 73 0.27 -4.91 7.63
CA PRO A 73 -0.28 -5.23 6.33
C PRO A 73 -0.83 -6.67 6.34
N HIS A 74 -1.95 -6.90 5.63
CA HIS A 74 -2.55 -8.23 5.42
C HIS A 74 -1.66 -9.10 4.51
N ILE A 75 -0.38 -9.24 4.83
CA ILE A 75 0.58 -10.14 4.20
C ILE A 75 0.50 -11.47 4.91
N ASN A 76 0.54 -12.57 4.16
CA ASN A 76 0.98 -13.82 4.75
C ASN A 76 2.49 -13.72 4.98
N TRP A 77 2.89 -13.32 6.18
CA TRP A 77 4.28 -13.36 6.60
C TRP A 77 4.71 -14.82 6.73
N PHE A 78 5.25 -15.39 5.66
CA PHE A 78 5.57 -16.82 5.66
C PHE A 78 6.88 -17.18 6.34
N ARG A 79 7.75 -16.24 6.75
CA ARG A 79 9.03 -16.51 7.43
C ARG A 79 9.49 -15.33 8.30
N SER A 80 10.19 -15.64 9.40
CA SER A 80 11.04 -14.68 10.11
C SER A 80 12.17 -14.23 9.19
N VAL A 81 12.37 -12.92 9.06
CA VAL A 81 13.52 -12.36 8.32
C VAL A 81 14.76 -12.49 9.22
N PRO A 82 15.84 -13.14 8.78
CA PRO A 82 16.99 -13.47 9.63
C PRO A 82 17.94 -12.28 9.81
N TYR A 83 17.43 -11.16 10.34
CA TYR A 83 18.19 -9.91 10.51
C TYR A 83 19.51 -10.12 11.26
N ALA A 84 19.52 -11.01 12.26
CA ALA A 84 20.73 -11.26 13.06
C ALA A 84 21.82 -11.97 12.26
N ASP A 85 21.46 -12.86 11.33
CA ASP A 85 22.42 -13.57 10.49
C ASP A 85 23.02 -12.64 9.44
N GLU A 86 22.20 -11.80 8.81
CA GLU A 86 22.68 -10.81 7.83
C GLU A 86 23.69 -9.84 8.44
N VAL A 87 23.40 -9.31 9.64
CA VAL A 87 24.33 -8.44 10.38
C VAL A 87 25.62 -9.17 10.76
N ARG A 88 25.52 -10.45 11.18
CA ARG A 88 26.70 -11.28 11.48
C ARG A 88 27.56 -11.55 10.24
N GLN A 89 26.94 -11.82 9.10
CA GLN A 89 27.66 -12.05 7.85
C GLN A 89 28.42 -10.78 7.44
N HIS A 90 27.76 -9.62 7.40
CA HIS A 90 28.40 -8.36 7.04
C HIS A 90 29.50 -7.91 8.00
N SER A 91 29.39 -8.25 9.30
CA SER A 91 30.43 -7.91 10.27
C SER A 91 31.67 -8.81 10.23
N THR A 92 31.63 -9.93 9.50
CA THR A 92 32.75 -10.89 9.38
C THR A 92 33.46 -10.83 8.03
N THR A 93 32.91 -10.11 7.05
CA THR A 93 33.53 -9.88 5.75
C THR A 93 34.76 -8.97 5.87
N ALA A 94 35.92 -9.44 5.44
CA ALA A 94 37.19 -8.70 5.50
C ALA A 94 37.38 -7.74 4.30
N ASP A 95 36.35 -6.95 3.97
CA ASP A 95 36.44 -5.93 2.92
C ASP A 95 36.99 -4.62 3.52
N PRO A 96 38.09 -4.06 2.98
CA PRO A 96 38.61 -2.76 3.43
C PRO A 96 37.67 -1.58 3.10
N ARG A 97 36.71 -1.73 2.19
CA ARG A 97 35.73 -0.71 1.79
C ARG A 97 34.30 -1.28 1.81
N PRO A 98 33.78 -1.64 2.99
CA PRO A 98 32.51 -2.36 3.12
C PRO A 98 31.27 -1.53 2.72
N LEU A 99 31.41 -0.23 2.49
CA LEU A 99 30.33 0.66 2.07
C LEU A 99 30.48 1.15 0.61
N ALA A 100 31.36 0.52 -0.18
CA ALA A 100 31.51 0.87 -1.59
C ALA A 100 30.17 0.81 -2.34
N GLY A 101 29.80 1.92 -2.99
CA GLY A 101 28.55 2.05 -3.75
C GLY A 101 27.33 2.52 -2.94
N VAL A 102 27.43 2.57 -1.61
CA VAL A 102 26.36 3.08 -0.74
C VAL A 102 26.34 4.61 -0.78
N LYS A 103 25.18 5.20 -1.06
CA LYS A 103 24.95 6.65 -1.07
C LYS A 103 24.30 7.10 0.23
N ILE A 104 25.00 7.95 0.96
CA ILE A 104 24.57 8.51 2.24
C ILE A 104 24.16 9.97 2.05
N GLY A 105 22.89 10.26 2.35
CA GLY A 105 22.37 11.62 2.37
C GLY A 105 22.49 12.24 3.75
N VAL A 106 23.27 13.31 3.90
CA VAL A 106 23.33 14.09 5.14
C VAL A 106 22.12 15.00 5.19
N LEU A 107 21.15 14.70 6.05
CA LEU A 107 19.92 15.49 6.13
C LEU A 107 20.21 16.81 6.85
N GLU A 108 20.37 17.88 6.07
CA GLU A 108 20.87 19.16 6.57
C GLU A 108 19.90 19.82 7.55
N GLU A 109 18.59 19.68 7.36
CA GLU A 109 17.58 20.20 8.30
C GLU A 109 17.76 19.65 9.71
N GLY A 110 18.27 18.43 9.86
CA GLY A 110 18.53 17.78 11.14
C GLY A 110 19.68 18.40 11.95
N PHE A 111 20.49 19.28 11.34
CA PHE A 111 21.54 20.04 12.01
C PHE A 111 21.15 21.50 12.29
N GLN A 112 19.96 21.91 11.90
CA GLN A 112 19.59 23.33 11.88
C GLN A 112 18.49 23.66 12.90
N HIS A 113 18.31 22.81 13.91
CA HIS A 113 17.42 23.11 15.03
C HIS A 113 17.95 24.36 15.79
N PRO A 114 17.10 25.30 16.25
CA PRO A 114 17.56 26.54 16.90
C PRO A 114 18.42 26.35 18.16
N ARG A 115 18.37 25.15 18.75
CA ARG A 115 19.18 24.75 19.91
C ARG A 115 20.24 23.71 19.55
N GLN A 116 20.64 23.59 18.30
CA GLN A 116 21.71 22.67 17.92
C GLN A 116 22.98 23.02 18.70
N ASP A 117 23.54 22.02 19.39
CA ASP A 117 24.85 22.14 20.02
C ASP A 117 25.95 21.91 18.97
N ASP A 118 26.90 22.84 18.91
CA ASP A 118 27.99 22.82 17.92
C ASP A 118 28.92 21.62 18.08
N LEU A 119 29.13 21.15 19.31
CA LEU A 119 29.98 19.99 19.58
C LEU A 119 29.28 18.69 19.19
N VAL A 120 27.98 18.57 19.46
CA VAL A 120 27.15 17.46 18.95
C VAL A 120 27.19 17.43 17.42
N ALA A 121 26.92 18.57 16.76
CA ALA A 121 26.94 18.65 15.29
C ALA A 121 28.31 18.24 14.74
N ARG A 122 29.40 18.72 15.36
CA ARG A 122 30.77 18.39 14.96
C ARG A 122 31.08 16.91 15.13
N VAL A 123 30.78 16.32 16.28
CA VAL A 123 31.02 14.90 16.55
C VAL A 123 30.26 14.02 15.57
N VAL A 124 29.01 14.39 15.25
CA VAL A 124 28.20 13.66 14.27
C VAL A 124 28.78 13.80 12.87
N ARG A 125 29.13 15.00 12.40
CA ARG A 125 29.75 15.19 11.07
C ARG A 125 31.07 14.44 10.94
N GLN A 126 31.95 14.53 11.94
CA GLN A 126 33.20 13.75 11.98
C GLN A 126 32.98 12.24 11.94
N SER A 127 31.84 11.76 12.44
CA SER A 127 31.49 10.34 12.40
C SER A 127 30.91 9.94 11.05
N ILE A 128 30.18 10.86 10.39
CA ILE A 128 29.70 10.70 9.02
C ILE A 128 30.89 10.62 8.05
N ASP A 129 31.91 11.47 8.21
CA ASP A 129 33.12 11.47 7.36
C ASP A 129 33.83 10.09 7.34
N LYS A 130 33.77 9.34 8.45
CA LYS A 130 34.32 7.98 8.50
C LYS A 130 33.62 6.99 7.57
N PHE A 131 32.37 7.23 7.17
CA PHE A 131 31.71 6.38 6.18
C PHE A 131 32.34 6.51 4.79
N GLU A 132 32.91 7.68 4.46
CA GLU A 132 33.65 7.89 3.22
C GLU A 132 34.95 7.06 3.22
N GLU A 133 35.64 7.01 4.37
CA GLU A 133 36.81 6.12 4.57
C GLU A 133 36.44 4.65 4.36
N LEU A 134 35.23 4.25 4.74
CA LEU A 134 34.68 2.91 4.51
C LEU A 134 34.12 2.69 3.09
N GLY A 135 34.17 3.73 2.25
CA GLY A 135 33.87 3.65 0.82
C GLY A 135 32.52 4.21 0.38
N ALA A 136 31.71 4.76 1.28
CA ALA A 136 30.42 5.36 0.96
C ALA A 136 30.57 6.68 0.19
N GLU A 137 29.58 6.99 -0.64
CA GLU A 137 29.42 8.31 -1.25
C GLU A 137 28.55 9.19 -0.35
N ILE A 138 29.07 10.33 0.09
CA ILE A 138 28.36 11.24 1.00
C ILE A 138 27.98 12.52 0.26
N ARG A 139 26.69 12.89 0.29
CA ARG A 139 26.22 14.18 -0.27
C ARG A 139 25.18 14.82 0.66
N PRO A 140 25.04 16.17 0.63
CA PRO A 140 23.95 16.83 1.35
C PRO A 140 22.59 16.40 0.79
N CYS A 141 21.61 16.28 1.68
CA CYS A 141 20.22 15.98 1.39
C CYS A 141 19.32 17.01 2.07
N HIS A 142 18.26 17.41 1.39
CA HIS A 142 17.31 18.41 1.88
C HIS A 142 15.90 17.88 1.87
N VAL A 143 15.25 17.88 3.03
CA VAL A 143 13.82 17.60 3.19
C VAL A 143 13.23 18.77 3.99
N PRO A 144 12.78 19.86 3.34
CA PRO A 144 12.31 21.06 4.02
C PRO A 144 11.20 20.80 5.05
N GLU A 145 10.26 19.89 4.73
CA GLU A 145 9.14 19.52 5.63
C GLU A 145 9.61 18.82 6.92
N HIS A 146 10.88 18.39 7.04
CA HIS A 146 11.44 17.79 8.26
C HIS A 146 11.22 18.67 9.50
N ARG A 147 11.40 19.99 9.34
CA ARG A 147 11.23 20.98 10.42
C ARG A 147 9.78 21.18 10.84
N ASP A 148 8.89 21.21 9.87
CA ASP A 148 7.47 21.46 10.11
C ASP A 148 6.78 20.24 10.72
N THR A 149 7.33 19.05 10.48
CA THR A 149 6.79 17.79 11.01
C THR A 149 6.84 17.74 12.54
N GLU A 150 7.91 18.25 13.17
CA GLU A 150 7.97 18.34 14.63
C GLU A 150 6.83 19.20 15.18
N LEU A 151 6.49 20.31 14.51
CA LEU A 151 5.39 21.20 14.92
C LEU A 151 4.03 20.50 14.82
N ALA A 152 3.78 19.76 13.73
CA ALA A 152 2.56 18.97 13.57
C ALA A 152 2.46 17.87 14.65
N TRP A 153 3.59 17.21 14.95
CA TRP A 153 3.68 16.21 16.01
C TRP A 153 3.42 16.81 17.40
N MET A 154 3.98 18.01 17.66
CA MET A 154 3.77 18.80 18.87
C MET A 154 2.30 19.17 19.11
N CYS A 155 1.48 19.28 18.07
CA CYS A 155 0.04 19.48 18.22
C CYS A 155 -0.71 18.15 18.41
N THR A 156 -0.28 17.11 17.72
CA THR A 156 -1.03 15.85 17.65
C THR A 156 -0.80 14.96 18.87
N LEU A 157 0.45 14.80 19.31
CA LEU A 157 0.78 13.95 20.47
C LEU A 157 0.00 14.37 21.73
N PRO A 158 -0.03 15.65 22.15
CA PRO A 158 -0.75 16.04 23.38
C PRO A 158 -2.26 15.82 23.29
N ALA A 159 -2.87 16.03 22.12
CA ALA A 159 -4.31 15.83 21.96
C ALA A 159 -4.72 14.35 22.10
N PHE A 160 -3.95 13.44 21.50
CA PHE A 160 -4.22 12.01 21.62
C PHE A 160 -3.71 11.41 22.93
N ALA A 161 -2.56 11.85 23.43
CA ALA A 161 -2.09 11.44 24.75
C ALA A 161 -3.07 11.88 25.83
N PHE A 162 -3.66 13.07 25.72
CA PHE A 162 -4.71 13.51 26.64
C PHE A 162 -5.95 12.61 26.58
N THR A 163 -6.42 12.22 25.40
CA THR A 163 -7.68 11.49 25.25
C THR A 163 -7.56 9.97 25.36
N GLN A 164 -6.45 9.37 24.96
CA GLN A 164 -6.27 7.91 24.85
C GLN A 164 -5.17 7.35 25.78
N GLY A 165 -4.16 8.16 26.13
CA GLY A 165 -3.00 7.72 26.92
C GLY A 165 -3.11 8.07 28.42
N LEU A 166 -2.91 9.35 28.75
CA LEU A 166 -2.74 9.87 30.11
C LEU A 166 -4.01 9.81 30.96
N VAL A 167 -5.19 10.10 30.41
CA VAL A 167 -6.46 9.97 31.17
C VAL A 167 -7.01 8.55 31.17
N LEU A 168 -6.25 7.61 30.60
CA LEU A 168 -6.53 6.17 30.56
C LEU A 168 -7.93 5.81 30.03
N ASN A 169 -8.52 6.67 29.20
CA ASN A 169 -9.76 6.41 28.48
C ASN A 169 -9.49 5.58 27.20
N SER A 170 -8.72 4.51 27.36
CA SER A 170 -8.27 3.66 26.26
C SER A 170 -9.35 2.65 25.90
N GLY A 171 -10.15 2.93 24.86
CA GLY A 171 -11.15 2.02 24.30
C GLY A 171 -10.60 0.77 23.60
N GLY A 172 -9.36 0.36 23.91
CA GLY A 172 -8.64 -0.69 23.21
C GLY A 172 -8.46 -0.43 21.71
N ARG A 173 -7.82 -1.36 21.00
CA ARG A 173 -7.89 -1.45 19.52
C ARG A 173 -8.58 -2.75 19.16
N LYS A 174 -9.49 -2.73 18.18
CA LYS A 174 -10.34 -3.88 17.80
C LYS A 174 -10.91 -4.65 19.00
N GLN A 175 -11.51 -3.94 19.96
CA GLN A 175 -12.08 -4.51 21.19
C GLN A 175 -11.08 -5.15 22.19
N PHE A 176 -9.76 -5.08 21.95
CA PHE A 176 -8.76 -5.49 22.94
C PHE A 176 -8.41 -4.31 23.85
N ALA A 177 -9.07 -4.24 25.01
CA ALA A 177 -8.87 -3.19 26.00
C ALA A 177 -7.95 -3.66 27.14
N MET A 178 -7.04 -2.80 27.58
CA MET A 178 -6.31 -3.05 28.82
C MET A 178 -7.22 -2.78 30.02
N THR A 179 -7.68 -3.83 30.69
CA THR A 179 -8.66 -3.75 31.78
C THR A 179 -8.15 -2.98 33.00
N GLY A 180 -6.84 -3.04 33.28
CA GLY A 180 -6.23 -2.32 34.41
C GLY A 180 -6.24 -0.80 34.25
N PRO A 181 -5.53 -0.23 33.25
CA PRO A 181 -5.52 1.20 32.98
C PRO A 181 -6.91 1.81 32.76
N ALA A 182 -7.79 1.12 32.02
CA ALA A 182 -9.17 1.61 31.79
C ALA A 182 -9.98 1.77 33.09
N ALA A 183 -9.72 0.97 34.12
CA ALA A 183 -10.37 1.09 35.43
C ALA A 183 -9.84 2.26 36.29
N LEU A 184 -8.74 2.90 35.89
CA LEU A 184 -8.09 4.00 36.62
C LEU A 184 -8.46 5.39 36.06
N GLY A 185 -9.12 5.47 34.90
CA GLY A 185 -9.44 6.72 34.20
C GLY A 185 -10.91 7.13 34.27
N ASN A 186 -11.19 8.44 34.35
CA ASN A 186 -12.54 9.02 34.25
C ASN A 186 -12.62 10.19 33.24
N GLY A 187 -11.65 10.29 32.32
CA GLY A 187 -11.54 11.37 31.34
C GLY A 187 -10.78 12.61 31.81
N VAL A 188 -10.37 12.68 33.08
CA VAL A 188 -9.55 13.76 33.66
C VAL A 188 -8.56 13.15 34.66
N LEU A 189 -7.36 13.70 34.80
CA LEU A 189 -6.47 13.29 35.88
C LEU A 189 -6.91 13.90 37.21
N SER A 190 -6.96 13.09 38.28
CA SER A 190 -7.03 13.62 39.64
C SER A 190 -5.76 14.44 39.95
N GLN A 191 -5.85 15.35 40.92
CA GLN A 191 -4.68 16.13 41.34
C GLN A 191 -3.52 15.22 41.79
N SER A 192 -3.82 14.15 42.56
CA SER A 192 -2.80 13.21 43.01
C SER A 192 -2.11 12.47 41.85
N THR A 193 -2.85 12.08 40.81
CA THR A 193 -2.27 11.42 39.63
C THR A 193 -1.46 12.40 38.79
N PHE A 194 -1.95 13.63 38.60
CA PHE A 194 -1.22 14.70 37.91
C PHE A 194 0.09 15.05 38.63
N ASP A 195 0.06 15.12 39.97
CA ASP A 195 1.23 15.42 40.79
C ASP A 195 2.29 14.33 40.70
N VAL A 196 1.90 13.08 40.42
CA VAL A 196 2.79 11.92 40.22
C VAL A 196 3.40 11.86 38.82
N LEU A 197 2.93 12.65 37.85
CA LEU A 197 3.60 12.74 36.55
C LEU A 197 4.95 13.45 36.65
N ASN A 198 5.88 13.12 35.75
CA ASN A 198 7.09 13.94 35.57
C ASN A 198 6.73 15.23 34.80
N THR A 199 7.64 16.21 34.75
CA THR A 199 7.34 17.50 34.11
C THR A 199 6.96 17.38 32.64
N ALA A 200 7.49 16.39 31.92
CA ALA A 200 7.09 16.13 30.53
C ALA A 200 5.64 15.61 30.44
N GLY A 201 5.24 14.68 31.31
CA GLY A 201 3.86 14.17 31.40
C GLY A 201 2.87 15.26 31.80
N GLN A 202 3.24 16.12 32.76
CA GLN A 202 2.42 17.28 33.14
C GLN A 202 2.28 18.28 31.99
N ASN A 203 3.36 18.56 31.26
CA ASN A 203 3.32 19.42 30.07
C ASN A 203 2.40 18.85 29.00
N LEU A 204 2.51 17.54 28.75
CA LEU A 204 1.69 16.83 27.77
C LEU A 204 0.20 16.92 28.12
N TYR A 205 -0.14 16.69 29.39
CA TYR A 205 -1.50 16.82 29.90
C TYR A 205 -2.06 18.25 29.72
N LEU A 206 -1.34 19.26 30.24
CA LEU A 206 -1.78 20.66 30.18
C LEU A 206 -1.91 21.17 28.75
N ARG A 207 -1.00 20.78 27.85
CA ARG A 207 -1.09 21.11 26.43
C ARG A 207 -2.29 20.44 25.77
N GLY A 208 -2.57 19.19 26.13
CA GLY A 208 -3.77 18.49 25.67
C GLY A 208 -5.05 19.23 26.05
N CYS A 209 -5.18 19.61 27.33
CA CYS A 209 -6.30 20.43 27.81
C CYS A 209 -6.42 21.75 27.02
N PHE A 210 -5.31 22.49 26.89
CA PHE A 210 -5.28 23.77 26.18
C PHE A 210 -5.66 23.64 24.71
N LEU A 211 -5.14 22.62 24.01
CA LEU A 211 -5.45 22.38 22.61
C LEU A 211 -6.93 22.06 22.40
N GLN A 212 -7.49 21.22 23.29
CA GLN A 212 -8.90 20.86 23.24
C GLN A 212 -9.80 22.05 23.54
N GLU A 213 -9.51 22.83 24.58
CA GLU A 213 -10.30 24.00 24.98
C GLU A 213 -10.26 25.11 23.92
N LYS A 214 -9.07 25.43 23.40
CA LYS A 214 -8.87 26.60 22.54
C LYS A 214 -9.14 26.34 21.05
N TYR A 215 -8.79 25.15 20.56
CA TYR A 215 -8.80 24.85 19.12
C TYR A 215 -9.74 23.70 18.74
N GLY A 216 -10.16 22.88 19.72
CA GLY A 216 -11.05 21.75 19.51
C GLY A 216 -10.49 20.69 18.55
N ALA A 217 -11.39 19.84 18.05
CA ALA A 217 -11.01 18.72 17.17
C ALA A 217 -10.42 19.16 15.82
N ALA A 218 -10.74 20.37 15.34
CA ALA A 218 -10.34 20.81 14.00
C ALA A 218 -8.82 20.93 13.83
N LEU A 219 -8.10 21.49 14.80
CA LEU A 219 -6.64 21.60 14.73
C LEU A 219 -5.99 20.21 14.78
N VAL A 220 -6.48 19.35 15.68
CA VAL A 220 -5.97 17.98 15.83
C VAL A 220 -6.13 17.19 14.53
N SER A 221 -7.30 17.28 13.88
CA SER A 221 -7.54 16.63 12.58
C SER A 221 -6.61 17.17 11.49
N ARG A 222 -6.36 18.49 11.44
CA ARG A 222 -5.42 19.08 10.48
C ARG A 222 -3.99 18.59 10.71
N CYS A 223 -3.50 18.62 11.94
CA CYS A 223 -2.15 18.15 12.26
C CYS A 223 -2.00 16.64 12.03
N THR A 224 -3.04 15.86 12.34
CA THR A 224 -3.06 14.42 12.02
C THR A 224 -3.00 14.18 10.51
N ASN A 225 -3.75 14.94 9.72
CA ASN A 225 -3.72 14.85 8.26
C ASN A 225 -2.38 15.30 7.68
N LEU A 226 -1.74 16.31 8.25
CA LEU A 226 -0.38 16.73 7.87
C LEU A 226 0.64 15.62 8.15
N MET A 227 0.59 15.00 9.33
CA MET A 227 1.45 13.84 9.62
C MET A 227 1.13 12.64 8.70
N ARG A 228 -0.13 12.42 8.35
CA ARG A 228 -0.53 11.36 7.39
C ARG A 228 -0.10 11.66 5.96
N LYS A 229 -0.03 12.94 5.55
CA LYS A 229 0.51 13.32 4.24
C LYS A 229 1.94 12.77 4.08
N LEU A 230 2.69 12.83 5.18
CA LEU A 230 4.05 12.35 5.35
C LEU A 230 4.18 10.84 5.64
N SER A 231 3.09 10.12 5.94
CA SER A 231 3.13 8.66 6.15
C SER A 231 2.75 7.91 4.87
N VAL A 232 3.63 7.06 4.37
CA VAL A 232 3.34 6.13 3.26
C VAL A 232 2.41 5.00 3.72
N CYS A 233 2.61 4.48 4.94
CA CYS A 233 2.04 3.22 5.36
C CYS A 233 0.51 3.17 5.61
N ILE A 234 -0.18 4.32 5.74
CA ILE A 234 -1.66 4.34 5.94
C ILE A 234 -2.40 4.65 4.64
N LYS A 235 -1.67 4.90 3.56
CA LYS A 235 -2.25 4.95 2.23
C LYS A 235 -2.24 3.51 1.75
N GLY A 236 -3.34 2.79 2.01
CA GLY A 236 -3.67 1.60 1.25
C GLY A 236 -3.77 1.99 -0.21
N LEU A 237 -2.62 2.19 -0.82
CA LEU A 237 -2.39 2.54 -2.20
C LEU A 237 -1.43 1.49 -2.71
N THR A 238 -1.79 0.97 -3.87
CA THR A 238 -0.93 0.11 -4.67
C THR A 238 0.31 0.91 -5.08
N TYR A 239 1.41 0.23 -5.38
CA TYR A 239 2.63 0.91 -5.82
C TYR A 239 2.38 1.79 -7.07
N ILE A 240 1.40 1.41 -7.89
CA ILE A 240 0.94 2.16 -9.06
C ILE A 240 0.23 3.47 -8.68
N GLU A 241 -0.57 3.51 -7.62
CA GLU A 241 -1.20 4.77 -7.17
C GLU A 241 -0.20 5.74 -6.53
N LEU A 242 0.90 5.21 -5.94
CA LEU A 242 2.05 6.01 -5.52
C LEU A 242 2.82 6.61 -6.72
N LEU A 243 2.75 5.99 -7.90
CA LEU A 243 3.38 6.47 -9.14
C LEU A 243 2.50 7.48 -9.89
N LEU A 244 1.18 7.26 -9.93
CA LEU A 244 0.23 8.06 -10.71
C LEU A 244 -0.32 9.28 -9.96
N ASN A 245 -0.29 9.27 -8.62
CA ASN A 245 -0.80 10.37 -7.81
C ASN A 245 0.27 10.78 -6.77
N PRO A 246 1.21 11.68 -7.11
CA PRO A 246 2.32 12.03 -6.25
C PRO A 246 1.82 12.93 -5.11
N ILE A 247 1.21 12.34 -4.10
CA ILE A 247 1.24 12.93 -2.76
C ILE A 247 2.62 12.58 -2.21
N GLN A 248 3.61 13.37 -2.65
CA GLN A 248 5.04 13.25 -2.35
C GLN A 248 5.26 13.15 -0.83
N ASP A 249 5.78 12.01 -0.38
CA ASP A 249 6.56 11.97 0.85
C ASP A 249 7.97 12.42 0.47
N ASP A 250 8.38 13.59 0.96
CA ASP A 250 9.68 14.17 0.63
C ASP A 250 10.86 13.27 1.06
N TYR A 251 10.67 12.40 2.05
CA TYR A 251 11.69 11.41 2.43
C TYR A 251 11.83 10.32 1.36
N ASP A 252 10.73 9.80 0.81
CA ASP A 252 10.80 8.81 -0.27
C ASP A 252 11.46 9.41 -1.52
N VAL A 253 11.24 10.71 -1.78
CA VAL A 253 11.95 11.43 -2.86
C VAL A 253 13.46 11.47 -2.58
N ALA A 254 13.87 11.75 -1.34
CA ALA A 254 15.27 11.69 -0.94
C ALA A 254 15.85 10.26 -1.09
N PHE A 255 15.09 9.22 -0.70
CA PHE A 255 15.51 7.83 -0.82
C PHE A 255 15.59 7.32 -2.28
N ARG A 256 15.15 8.09 -3.28
CA ARG A 256 15.47 7.81 -4.70
C ARG A 256 16.93 8.11 -5.04
N GLN A 257 17.59 8.96 -4.25
CA GLN A 257 18.96 9.40 -4.48
C GLN A 257 19.95 8.80 -3.49
N PHE A 258 19.45 8.37 -2.31
CA PHE A 258 20.25 7.92 -1.18
C PHE A 258 19.74 6.58 -0.65
N ASP A 259 20.65 5.71 -0.23
CA ASP A 259 20.31 4.43 0.38
C ASP A 259 19.97 4.60 1.87
N VAL A 260 20.61 5.57 2.53
CA VAL A 260 20.42 5.88 3.94
C VAL A 260 20.55 7.39 4.16
N LEU A 261 19.71 7.93 5.03
CA LEU A 261 19.83 9.31 5.51
C LEU A 261 20.45 9.35 6.90
N VAL A 262 21.31 10.32 7.15
CA VAL A 262 22.04 10.47 8.42
C VAL A 262 21.89 11.87 9.01
N MET A 263 21.71 11.94 10.32
CA MET A 263 21.64 13.20 11.09
C MET A 263 21.89 12.93 12.58
N PRO A 264 22.08 13.95 13.45
CA PRO A 264 22.14 13.75 14.89
C PRO A 264 20.84 13.12 15.40
N THR A 265 20.91 12.14 16.31
CA THR A 265 19.69 11.62 16.93
C THR A 265 18.97 12.69 17.74
N THR A 266 19.74 13.50 18.48
CA THR A 266 19.25 14.65 19.24
C THR A 266 20.13 15.86 18.93
N PRO A 267 19.56 17.08 18.85
CA PRO A 267 20.36 18.28 18.57
C PRO A 267 21.23 18.72 19.77
N LEU A 268 20.97 18.18 20.95
CA LEU A 268 21.59 18.55 22.22
C LEU A 268 22.27 17.33 22.87
N PRO A 269 23.32 17.54 23.68
CA PRO A 269 23.85 16.50 24.53
C PRO A 269 22.80 16.13 25.60
N PRO A 270 22.94 14.96 26.24
CA PRO A 270 22.08 14.58 27.36
C PRO A 270 22.12 15.65 28.45
N CYS A 271 20.98 15.95 29.05
CA CYS A 271 20.91 16.91 30.15
C CYS A 271 20.96 16.20 31.49
N ARG A 272 21.43 16.88 32.52
CA ARG A 272 21.33 16.37 33.89
C ARG A 272 19.85 16.24 34.25
N ILE A 273 19.45 15.12 34.87
CA ILE A 273 18.08 14.96 35.38
C ILE A 273 18.04 15.49 36.83
N PHE A 274 16.95 16.19 37.18
CA PHE A 274 16.72 16.64 38.55
C PHE A 274 16.51 15.44 39.48
N LYS A 275 17.11 15.49 40.68
CA LYS A 275 17.00 14.41 41.69
C LYS A 275 15.64 14.42 42.37
N SER A 276 14.98 15.57 42.41
CA SER A 276 13.63 15.71 42.98
C SER A 276 12.80 16.73 42.20
N ARG A 277 11.47 16.70 42.41
CA ARG A 277 10.54 17.68 41.84
C ARG A 277 10.67 19.10 42.40
N SER A 278 11.26 19.24 43.59
CA SER A 278 11.51 20.54 44.21
C SER A 278 12.77 21.22 43.65
N GLU A 279 13.59 20.49 42.89
CA GLU A 279 14.82 21.01 42.30
C GLU A 279 14.51 21.76 40.99
N GLY A 280 14.96 23.01 40.93
CA GLY A 280 14.72 23.93 39.81
C GLY A 280 13.29 24.48 39.74
N SER A 281 13.09 25.44 38.86
CA SER A 281 11.78 25.97 38.46
C SER A 281 11.11 25.07 37.42
N THR A 282 9.79 25.19 37.28
CA THR A 282 9.04 24.48 36.22
C THR A 282 9.56 24.86 34.82
N SER A 283 9.94 26.12 34.60
CA SER A 283 10.52 26.55 33.33
C SER A 283 11.85 25.86 33.05
N GLU A 284 12.74 25.75 34.03
CA GLU A 284 14.02 25.04 33.88
C GLU A 284 13.83 23.56 33.61
N ARG A 285 12.85 22.91 34.26
CA ARG A 285 12.49 21.52 33.98
C ARG A 285 11.97 21.31 32.56
N LEU A 286 11.11 22.21 32.06
CA LEU A 286 10.57 22.12 30.70
C LEU A 286 11.66 22.30 29.64
N LYS A 287 12.55 23.30 29.82
CA LYS A 287 13.65 23.60 28.89
C LYS A 287 14.58 22.41 28.65
N ARG A 288 14.69 21.47 29.60
CA ARG A 288 15.49 20.24 29.43
C ARG A 288 14.92 19.24 28.42
N THR A 289 13.63 19.34 28.12
CA THR A 289 12.92 18.41 27.23
C THR A 289 12.54 19.02 25.87
N THR A 290 12.63 20.35 25.73
CA THR A 290 12.23 21.05 24.50
C THR A 290 13.21 20.82 23.36
N GLY A 291 12.73 20.32 22.21
CA GLY A 291 13.49 20.16 20.97
C GLY A 291 14.31 18.87 20.88
N ILE A 292 14.28 18.00 21.90
CA ILE A 292 15.00 16.71 21.86
C ILE A 292 14.42 15.75 20.83
N THR A 293 13.16 15.98 20.42
CA THR A 293 12.41 15.15 19.47
C THR A 293 12.51 15.62 18.03
N ALA A 294 13.21 16.73 17.77
CA ALA A 294 13.24 17.40 16.46
C ALA A 294 13.61 16.47 15.31
N ASN A 295 14.60 15.62 15.55
CA ASN A 295 15.08 14.67 14.53
C ASN A 295 14.43 13.29 14.66
N THR A 296 13.72 12.98 15.74
CA THR A 296 13.14 11.66 15.95
C THR A 296 11.67 11.58 15.58
N ALA A 297 10.87 12.58 15.98
CA ALA A 297 9.44 12.63 15.73
C ALA A 297 9.05 12.61 14.24
N PRO A 298 9.81 13.24 13.31
CA PRO A 298 9.48 13.17 11.90
C PRO A 298 9.43 11.73 11.35
N PHE A 299 10.29 10.84 11.82
CA PHE A 299 10.30 9.43 11.39
C PHE A 299 9.27 8.56 12.12
N ASN A 300 8.71 9.01 13.24
CA ASN A 300 7.48 8.42 13.77
C ASN A 300 6.30 8.77 12.87
N ALA A 301 6.23 10.02 12.40
CA ALA A 301 5.18 10.44 11.49
C ALA A 301 5.32 9.76 10.12
N SER A 302 6.52 9.67 9.54
CA SER A 302 6.67 9.09 8.21
C SER A 302 6.63 7.56 8.16
N GLY A 303 6.88 6.90 9.28
CA GLY A 303 6.87 5.44 9.39
C GLY A 303 8.20 4.77 9.02
N HIS A 304 9.14 5.50 8.45
CA HIS A 304 10.48 5.02 8.06
C HIS A 304 11.26 4.42 9.24
N PRO A 305 12.00 3.31 9.04
CA PRO A 305 12.85 2.75 10.09
C PRO A 305 13.99 3.70 10.43
N ALA A 306 14.27 3.88 11.73
CA ALA A 306 15.32 4.77 12.21
C ALA A 306 16.11 4.13 13.36
N LEU A 307 17.43 4.07 13.20
CA LEU A 307 18.38 3.49 14.15
C LEU A 307 19.24 4.59 14.77
N SER A 308 19.31 4.67 16.09
CA SER A 308 20.32 5.47 16.79
C SER A 308 21.49 4.60 17.18
N ILE A 309 22.71 5.04 16.88
CA ILE A 309 23.97 4.41 17.33
C ILE A 309 24.86 5.43 18.06
N PRO A 310 25.67 5.01 19.04
CA PRO A 310 26.63 5.89 19.69
C PRO A 310 27.82 6.16 18.77
N VAL A 311 28.21 7.43 18.62
CA VAL A 311 29.33 7.82 17.72
C VAL A 311 30.43 8.65 18.37
N GLY A 312 30.21 9.09 19.62
CA GLY A 312 31.22 9.82 20.35
C GLY A 312 30.67 10.41 21.64
N PHE A 313 31.37 11.41 22.15
CA PHE A 313 30.99 12.11 23.37
C PHE A 313 31.05 13.62 23.18
N SER A 314 30.15 14.34 23.85
CA SER A 314 30.19 15.80 24.02
C SER A 314 30.31 16.14 25.51
N PRO A 315 30.96 17.24 25.91
CA PRO A 315 30.89 17.74 27.28
C PRO A 315 29.44 17.97 27.73
N ALA A 316 29.13 17.73 29.01
CA ALA A 316 27.86 18.13 29.57
C ALA A 316 27.75 19.67 29.60
N LEU A 317 26.55 20.19 29.36
CA LEU A 317 26.32 21.65 29.38
C LEU A 317 26.54 22.24 30.78
N GLU A 318 26.21 21.48 31.82
CA GLU A 318 26.33 21.91 33.22
C GLU A 318 27.71 21.65 33.83
N ASP A 319 28.48 20.71 33.28
CA ASP A 319 29.81 20.33 33.76
C ASP A 319 30.68 19.83 32.59
N PRO A 320 31.52 20.70 32.00
CA PRO A 320 32.35 20.33 30.85
C PRO A 320 33.36 19.20 31.12
N SER A 321 33.63 18.86 32.39
CA SER A 321 34.50 17.72 32.75
C SER A 321 33.81 16.36 32.53
N VAL A 322 32.48 16.35 32.53
CA VAL A 322 31.67 15.16 32.28
C VAL A 322 31.47 14.99 30.77
N ARG A 323 31.79 13.80 30.25
CA ARG A 323 31.58 13.45 28.84
C ARG A 323 30.33 12.60 28.70
N LEU A 324 29.39 13.07 27.89
CA LEU A 324 28.10 12.43 27.64
C LEU A 324 28.01 11.91 26.20
N PRO A 325 27.36 10.77 25.98
CA PRO A 325 27.30 10.15 24.66
C PRO A 325 26.55 11.01 23.65
N VAL A 326 26.93 10.86 22.38
CA VAL A 326 26.29 11.48 21.22
C VAL A 326 25.80 10.38 20.29
N GLY A 327 24.52 10.44 19.94
CA GLY A 327 23.90 9.53 18.98
C GLY A 327 23.91 10.08 17.55
N LEU A 328 24.27 9.22 16.61
CA LEU A 328 23.98 9.38 15.18
C LEU A 328 22.73 8.58 14.86
N GLN A 329 21.79 9.19 14.15
CA GLN A 329 20.61 8.52 13.63
C GLN A 329 20.82 8.18 12.15
N LEU A 330 20.59 6.91 11.82
CA LEU A 330 20.52 6.37 10.47
C LEU A 330 19.07 6.06 10.16
N VAL A 331 18.57 6.53 9.02
CA VAL A 331 17.19 6.30 8.58
C VAL A 331 17.22 5.57 7.25
N GLY A 332 16.53 4.43 7.20
CA GLY A 332 16.39 3.64 5.99
C GLY A 332 15.03 3.88 5.32
N ARG A 333 14.91 3.41 4.07
CA ARG A 333 13.65 3.39 3.32
C ARG A 333 12.59 2.49 3.96
N ASN A 334 11.31 2.75 3.67
CA ASN A 334 10.23 1.84 4.03
C ASN A 334 10.40 0.49 3.30
N ALA A 335 10.02 -0.62 3.93
CA ALA A 335 10.23 -1.96 3.38
C ALA A 335 9.29 -2.27 2.18
N GLN A 336 9.63 -1.78 0.98
CA GLN A 336 9.00 -2.15 -0.31
C GLN A 336 9.65 -3.42 -0.91
N SER A 337 9.76 -4.45 -0.09
CA SER A 337 10.64 -5.61 -0.31
C SER A 337 10.45 -6.36 -1.64
N HIS A 338 9.26 -6.35 -2.25
CA HIS A 338 9.00 -7.15 -3.45
C HIS A 338 9.56 -6.50 -4.73
N TRP A 339 9.39 -5.18 -4.89
CA TRP A 339 9.91 -4.44 -6.03
C TRP A 339 11.42 -4.20 -5.89
N GLU A 340 11.88 -3.90 -4.68
CA GLU A 340 13.31 -3.71 -4.41
C GLU A 340 14.12 -4.97 -4.61
N ALA A 341 13.55 -6.15 -4.30
CA ALA A 341 14.21 -7.41 -4.56
C ALA A 341 14.36 -7.75 -6.06
N LEU A 342 13.76 -6.96 -6.98
CA LEU A 342 14.11 -7.02 -8.39
C LEU A 342 15.43 -6.29 -8.69
N SER A 343 15.83 -5.31 -7.87
CA SER A 343 17.12 -4.63 -7.99
C SER A 343 18.28 -5.58 -7.67
N ASP A 344 18.03 -6.65 -6.90
CA ASP A 344 18.97 -7.75 -6.67
C ASP A 344 19.20 -8.59 -7.95
N LEU A 345 18.26 -8.54 -8.91
CA LEU A 345 18.32 -9.32 -10.16
C LEU A 345 18.85 -8.50 -11.34
N GLY A 346 18.81 -7.17 -11.27
CA GLY A 346 19.31 -6.28 -12.32
C GLY A 346 18.90 -4.82 -12.15
N GLU A 347 19.35 -3.97 -13.07
CA GLU A 347 18.98 -2.55 -13.08
C GLU A 347 17.50 -2.36 -13.41
N VAL A 348 16.77 -1.64 -12.55
CA VAL A 348 15.36 -1.29 -12.79
C VAL A 348 15.30 -0.01 -13.65
N VAL A 349 15.09 -0.19 -14.95
CA VAL A 349 14.93 0.92 -15.90
C VAL A 349 13.49 1.42 -15.91
N ARG A 350 13.30 2.74 -15.80
CA ARG A 350 11.98 3.39 -15.94
C ARG A 350 11.94 4.20 -17.23
N PRO A 351 10.93 4.00 -18.10
CA PRO A 351 10.74 4.85 -19.27
C PRO A 351 10.57 6.32 -18.85
N ARG A 352 11.18 7.25 -19.59
CA ARG A 352 10.99 8.70 -19.41
C ARG A 352 9.74 9.19 -20.11
N ALA A 353 9.30 8.47 -21.14
CA ALA A 353 8.13 8.82 -21.92
C ALA A 353 6.84 8.86 -21.10
N THR A 354 5.98 9.82 -21.42
CA THR A 354 4.65 10.00 -20.81
C THR A 354 3.51 9.78 -21.80
N ASN A 355 3.83 9.51 -23.07
CA ASN A 355 2.89 9.21 -24.15
C ASN A 355 3.55 8.29 -25.19
N ARG A 356 2.74 7.74 -26.11
CA ARG A 356 3.18 6.69 -27.04
C ARG A 356 4.26 7.16 -28.00
N ALA A 357 4.15 8.37 -28.52
CA ALA A 357 5.10 8.90 -29.49
C ALA A 357 6.49 9.04 -28.87
N ASP A 358 6.55 9.53 -27.63
CA ASP A 358 7.79 9.65 -26.87
C ASP A 358 8.33 8.27 -26.48
N PHE A 359 7.48 7.30 -26.15
CA PHE A 359 7.91 5.93 -25.80
C PHE A 359 8.55 5.22 -27.00
N ILE A 360 7.93 5.37 -28.18
CA ILE A 360 8.49 4.88 -29.45
C ILE A 360 9.83 5.56 -29.75
N THR A 361 9.93 6.87 -29.53
CA THR A 361 11.17 7.63 -29.75
C THR A 361 12.28 7.15 -28.80
N GLU A 362 11.96 7.01 -27.52
CA GLU A 362 12.87 6.50 -26.49
C GLU A 362 13.40 5.09 -26.82
N CYS A 363 12.54 4.20 -27.34
CA CYS A 363 12.97 2.88 -27.82
C CYS A 363 13.93 3.00 -29.02
N LYS A 364 13.63 3.86 -30.01
CA LYS A 364 14.45 4.04 -31.21
C LYS A 364 15.81 4.68 -30.92
N GLU A 365 15.89 5.51 -29.89
CA GLU A 365 17.13 6.15 -29.43
C GLU A 365 17.97 5.24 -28.52
N GLY A 366 17.53 4.01 -28.25
CA GLY A 366 18.23 3.04 -27.40
C GLY A 366 18.07 3.29 -25.90
N GLY A 367 17.11 4.12 -25.48
CA GLY A 367 16.88 4.43 -24.06
C GLY A 367 16.44 3.24 -23.20
N LEU A 368 15.99 2.16 -23.85
CA LEU A 368 15.58 0.90 -23.20
C LEU A 368 16.45 -0.30 -23.64
N ASP A 369 17.58 -0.06 -24.31
CA ASP A 369 18.49 -1.13 -24.71
C ASP A 369 19.06 -1.83 -23.47
N GLY A 370 19.14 -3.16 -23.51
CA GLY A 370 19.59 -3.97 -22.38
C GLY A 370 18.47 -4.38 -21.41
N VAL A 371 17.26 -3.81 -21.51
CA VAL A 371 16.09 -4.31 -20.78
C VAL A 371 15.78 -5.73 -21.25
N VAL A 372 15.67 -6.67 -20.32
CA VAL A 372 15.42 -8.10 -20.59
C VAL A 372 13.98 -8.50 -20.30
N ALA A 373 13.44 -8.01 -19.20
CA ALA A 373 12.07 -8.24 -18.76
C ALA A 373 11.40 -6.92 -18.42
N ALA A 374 10.09 -6.82 -18.64
CA ALA A 374 9.34 -5.65 -18.22
C ALA A 374 8.04 -5.98 -17.53
N TYR A 375 7.70 -5.06 -16.63
CA TYR A 375 6.45 -4.98 -15.91
C TYR A 375 5.51 -4.03 -16.64
N ARG A 376 4.27 -4.44 -16.90
CA ARG A 376 3.23 -3.57 -17.49
C ARG A 376 1.92 -3.64 -16.72
N THR A 377 1.11 -2.58 -16.81
CA THR A 377 -0.23 -2.50 -16.19
C THR A 377 -1.27 -2.04 -17.21
N ALA A 378 -2.55 -2.07 -16.84
CA ALA A 378 -3.61 -1.48 -17.66
C ALA A 378 -3.43 0.03 -17.83
N GLU A 379 -3.10 0.74 -16.75
CA GLU A 379 -2.89 2.18 -16.73
C GLU A 379 -1.70 2.61 -17.62
N SER A 380 -0.69 1.75 -17.76
CA SER A 380 0.47 2.00 -18.66
C SER A 380 0.11 2.07 -20.15
N ILE A 381 -1.12 1.69 -20.54
CA ILE A 381 -1.61 1.83 -21.92
C ILE A 381 -1.72 3.30 -22.32
N GLU A 382 -2.03 4.21 -21.40
CA GLU A 382 -2.08 5.65 -21.71
C GLU A 382 -0.71 6.20 -22.15
N ILE A 383 0.36 5.60 -21.65
CA ILE A 383 1.75 5.96 -21.96
C ILE A 383 2.23 5.19 -23.18
N THR A 384 2.09 3.87 -23.22
CA THR A 384 2.72 3.03 -24.25
C THR A 384 1.83 2.77 -25.46
N GLY A 385 0.52 2.96 -25.31
CA GLY A 385 -0.49 2.42 -26.21
C GLY A 385 -0.56 0.89 -26.15
N ARG A 386 -1.16 0.31 -27.19
CA ARG A 386 -1.22 -1.16 -27.34
C ARG A 386 0.17 -1.69 -27.71
N PHE A 387 0.50 -2.88 -27.24
CA PHE A 387 1.65 -3.64 -27.72
C PHE A 387 1.23 -4.34 -29.02
N ASP A 388 1.10 -3.55 -30.08
CA ASP A 388 0.76 -3.96 -31.44
C ASP A 388 2.03 -4.22 -32.28
N GLU A 389 1.85 -4.66 -33.53
CA GLU A 389 2.93 -4.96 -34.48
C GLU A 389 3.98 -3.83 -34.56
N GLU A 390 3.51 -2.57 -34.61
CA GLU A 390 4.38 -1.39 -34.68
C GLU A 390 5.30 -1.34 -33.47
N LEU A 391 4.72 -1.36 -32.25
CA LEU A 391 5.51 -1.24 -31.04
C LEU A 391 6.45 -2.45 -30.88
N ILE A 392 5.93 -3.67 -31.04
CA ILE A 392 6.68 -4.93 -30.89
C ILE A 392 7.90 -4.98 -31.81
N THR A 393 7.79 -4.42 -33.02
CA THR A 393 8.90 -4.33 -33.98
C THR A 393 10.00 -3.37 -33.53
N ILE A 394 9.63 -2.32 -32.78
CA ILE A 394 10.53 -1.26 -32.30
C ILE A 394 11.20 -1.65 -30.97
N LEU A 395 10.59 -2.52 -30.17
CA LEU A 395 11.14 -2.92 -28.87
C LEU A 395 12.57 -3.51 -28.99
N PRO A 396 13.52 -3.10 -28.12
CA PRO A 396 14.89 -3.61 -28.08
C PRO A 396 14.95 -5.13 -28.08
N LYS A 397 15.81 -5.72 -28.90
CA LYS A 397 15.93 -7.20 -29.06
C LYS A 397 16.28 -7.94 -27.76
N SER A 398 16.90 -7.25 -26.81
CA SER A 398 17.18 -7.77 -25.45
C SER A 398 15.92 -8.07 -24.67
N TRP A 399 14.80 -7.39 -24.97
CA TRP A 399 13.56 -7.52 -24.23
C TRP A 399 12.85 -8.81 -24.64
N ILE A 400 12.91 -9.82 -23.79
CA ILE A 400 12.44 -11.19 -24.04
C ILE A 400 11.18 -11.50 -23.23
N PHE A 401 10.96 -10.82 -22.10
CA PHE A 401 9.82 -11.09 -21.22
C PHE A 401 8.93 -9.87 -20.97
N LEU A 402 7.61 -10.08 -20.99
CA LEU A 402 6.61 -9.08 -20.67
C LEU A 402 5.63 -9.63 -19.64
N ALA A 403 5.74 -9.18 -18.39
CA ALA A 403 4.82 -9.55 -17.33
C ALA A 403 3.67 -8.55 -17.24
N ASN A 404 2.48 -9.00 -17.58
CA ASN A 404 1.26 -8.19 -17.55
C ASN A 404 0.53 -8.28 -16.21
N CYS A 405 0.46 -7.16 -15.49
CA CYS A 405 -0.34 -6.99 -14.30
C CYS A 405 -1.83 -6.81 -14.65
N GLY A 406 -2.43 -7.90 -15.10
CA GLY A 406 -3.85 -8.02 -15.46
C GLY A 406 -4.17 -9.44 -15.90
N ALA A 407 -5.37 -9.94 -15.60
CA ALA A 407 -5.79 -11.25 -16.10
C ALA A 407 -6.05 -11.23 -17.62
N GLY A 408 -6.68 -10.15 -18.12
CA GLY A 408 -6.82 -9.90 -19.55
C GLY A 408 -5.60 -9.19 -20.13
N TYR A 409 -5.24 -9.53 -21.36
CA TYR A 409 -4.06 -9.05 -22.09
C TYR A 409 -4.40 -8.70 -23.54
N ASP A 410 -5.65 -8.32 -23.81
CA ASP A 410 -6.16 -7.95 -25.14
C ASP A 410 -5.48 -6.71 -25.75
N ALA A 411 -4.76 -5.92 -24.94
CA ALA A 411 -3.90 -4.83 -25.40
C ALA A 411 -2.52 -5.29 -25.93
N VAL A 412 -2.24 -6.59 -25.91
CA VAL A 412 -0.97 -7.18 -26.39
C VAL A 412 -1.27 -8.09 -27.59
N ASP A 413 -0.64 -7.82 -28.74
CA ASP A 413 -0.70 -8.72 -29.89
C ASP A 413 0.19 -9.93 -29.65
N VAL A 414 -0.45 -11.01 -29.20
CA VAL A 414 0.22 -12.27 -28.86
C VAL A 414 0.89 -12.91 -30.09
N LYS A 415 0.31 -12.75 -31.28
CA LYS A 415 0.86 -13.33 -32.50
C LYS A 415 2.17 -12.63 -32.85
N ASP A 416 2.18 -11.31 -32.82
CA ASP A 416 3.38 -10.53 -33.15
C ASP A 416 4.47 -10.73 -32.09
N CYS A 417 4.10 -10.77 -30.81
CA CYS A 417 5.01 -11.14 -29.72
C CYS A 417 5.69 -12.50 -29.96
N SER A 418 4.91 -13.50 -30.41
CA SER A 418 5.40 -14.86 -30.66
C SER A 418 6.26 -14.97 -31.94
N GLN A 419 5.97 -14.15 -32.96
CA GLN A 419 6.67 -14.14 -34.25
C GLN A 419 7.96 -13.31 -34.25
N ARG A 420 8.10 -12.38 -33.30
CA ARG A 420 9.32 -11.61 -33.08
C ARG A 420 10.52 -12.54 -32.86
N GLN A 421 11.70 -12.11 -33.30
CA GLN A 421 12.97 -12.81 -33.02
C GLN A 421 13.92 -11.93 -32.21
N PRO A 422 14.31 -12.33 -30.97
CA PRO A 422 13.76 -13.46 -30.22
C PRO A 422 12.28 -13.24 -29.83
N PRO A 423 11.49 -14.31 -29.58
CA PRO A 423 10.09 -14.17 -29.17
C PRO A 423 9.96 -13.34 -27.89
N LEU A 424 8.96 -12.45 -27.85
CA LEU A 424 8.55 -11.77 -26.63
C LEU A 424 7.56 -12.67 -25.90
N ARG A 425 8.00 -13.30 -24.81
CA ARG A 425 7.19 -14.21 -23.99
C ARG A 425 6.41 -13.39 -22.97
N VAL A 426 5.11 -13.62 -22.90
CA VAL A 426 4.16 -12.81 -22.14
C VAL A 426 3.56 -13.65 -21.02
N SER A 427 3.54 -13.10 -19.81
CA SER A 427 2.76 -13.65 -18.70
C SER A 427 1.63 -12.73 -18.32
N ASN A 428 0.64 -13.28 -17.62
CA ASN A 428 -0.45 -12.54 -17.02
C ASN A 428 -0.61 -12.97 -15.54
N VAL A 429 -1.66 -12.49 -14.87
CA VAL A 429 -1.93 -12.85 -13.46
C VAL A 429 -3.27 -13.58 -13.31
N PRO A 430 -3.39 -14.81 -13.85
CA PRO A 430 -4.59 -15.60 -13.69
C PRO A 430 -4.80 -15.91 -12.21
N THR A 431 -6.04 -16.15 -11.80
CA THR A 431 -6.46 -16.49 -10.42
C THR A 431 -6.33 -15.37 -9.37
N ALA A 432 -5.38 -14.43 -9.52
CA ALA A 432 -5.23 -13.29 -8.60
C ALA A 432 -6.49 -12.42 -8.52
N VAL A 433 -7.27 -12.39 -9.60
CA VAL A 433 -8.48 -11.55 -9.78
C VAL A 433 -9.79 -12.25 -9.45
N ASP A 434 -9.76 -13.57 -9.18
CA ASP A 434 -10.95 -14.43 -9.19
C ASP A 434 -11.97 -13.99 -8.13
N ASP A 435 -11.52 -13.69 -6.92
CA ASP A 435 -12.39 -13.34 -5.80
C ASP A 435 -13.11 -12.01 -6.05
N SER A 436 -12.35 -10.93 -6.24
CA SER A 436 -12.91 -9.58 -6.34
C SER A 436 -13.80 -9.41 -7.56
N THR A 437 -13.43 -10.02 -8.69
CA THR A 437 -14.21 -9.91 -9.92
C THR A 437 -15.52 -10.69 -9.78
N ALA A 438 -15.49 -11.87 -9.13
CA ALA A 438 -16.71 -12.61 -8.82
C ALA A 438 -17.59 -11.88 -7.80
N ASP A 439 -17.02 -11.19 -6.81
CA ASP A 439 -17.78 -10.34 -5.86
C ASP A 439 -18.50 -9.21 -6.59
N THR A 440 -17.80 -8.52 -7.48
CA THR A 440 -18.38 -7.46 -8.33
C THR A 440 -19.49 -8.03 -9.22
N ALA A 441 -19.30 -9.21 -9.81
CA ALA A 441 -20.34 -9.85 -10.62
C ALA A 441 -21.60 -10.21 -9.80
N ILE A 442 -21.43 -10.67 -8.56
CA ILE A 442 -22.56 -10.95 -7.64
C ILE A 442 -23.25 -9.64 -7.22
N PHE A 443 -22.48 -8.59 -6.92
CA PHE A 443 -23.04 -7.26 -6.63
C PHE A 443 -23.90 -6.74 -7.79
N LEU A 444 -23.37 -6.78 -9.01
CA LEU A 444 -24.07 -6.39 -10.23
C LEU A 444 -25.32 -7.26 -10.47
N MET A 445 -25.22 -8.57 -10.25
CA MET A 445 -26.34 -9.51 -10.35
C MET A 445 -27.47 -9.14 -9.39
N LEU A 446 -27.15 -8.90 -8.12
CA LEU A 446 -28.14 -8.50 -7.12
C LEU A 446 -28.72 -7.12 -7.44
N GLY A 447 -27.88 -6.17 -7.85
CA GLY A 447 -28.28 -4.82 -8.25
C GLY A 447 -29.29 -4.82 -9.40
N ALA A 448 -29.01 -5.60 -10.45
CA ALA A 448 -29.87 -5.76 -11.61
C ALA A 448 -31.17 -6.52 -11.28
N LEU A 449 -31.08 -7.68 -10.59
CA LEU A 449 -32.27 -8.46 -10.22
C LEU A 449 -33.22 -7.67 -9.32
N ARG A 450 -32.68 -6.87 -8.40
CA ARG A 450 -33.46 -6.18 -7.35
C ARG A 450 -33.83 -4.75 -7.72
N ASN A 451 -33.47 -4.29 -8.92
CA ASN A 451 -33.66 -2.92 -9.39
C ASN A 451 -33.10 -1.86 -8.39
N PHE A 452 -31.95 -2.16 -7.81
CA PHE A 452 -31.34 -1.28 -6.79
C PHE A 452 -30.86 0.03 -7.40
N ASN A 453 -30.41 0.04 -8.66
CA ASN A 453 -29.88 1.25 -9.31
C ASN A 453 -30.91 2.40 -9.31
N ALA A 454 -32.14 2.12 -9.75
CA ALA A 454 -33.24 3.08 -9.70
C ALA A 454 -33.43 3.66 -8.28
N SER A 455 -33.54 2.78 -7.28
CA SER A 455 -33.76 3.19 -5.88
C SER A 455 -32.60 3.98 -5.27
N ILE A 456 -31.35 3.61 -5.59
CA ILE A 456 -30.15 4.33 -5.13
C ILE A 456 -30.14 5.75 -5.70
N HIS A 457 -30.48 5.92 -6.98
CA HIS A 457 -30.55 7.23 -7.61
C HIS A 457 -31.65 8.10 -6.98
N THR A 458 -32.86 7.55 -6.83
CA THR A 458 -33.99 8.26 -6.22
C THR A 458 -33.71 8.69 -4.79
N LEU A 459 -33.15 7.80 -3.96
CA LEU A 459 -32.80 8.10 -2.57
C LEU A 459 -31.81 9.26 -2.46
N ARG A 460 -30.80 9.31 -3.35
CA ARG A 460 -29.79 10.38 -3.37
C ARG A 460 -30.35 11.73 -3.78
N GLN A 461 -31.49 11.77 -4.47
CA GLN A 461 -32.20 13.02 -4.78
C GLN A 461 -33.05 13.53 -3.61
N GLY A 462 -33.06 12.83 -2.47
CA GLY A 462 -33.86 13.18 -1.29
C GLY A 462 -35.26 12.56 -1.28
N ASP A 463 -35.61 11.81 -2.32
CA ASP A 463 -36.89 11.12 -2.44
C ASP A 463 -36.72 9.66 -1.97
N TRP A 464 -37.45 9.24 -0.93
CA TRP A 464 -37.28 7.90 -0.34
C TRP A 464 -37.40 6.76 -1.36
N ARG A 465 -38.61 6.51 -1.88
CA ARG A 465 -38.88 5.55 -2.98
C ARG A 465 -39.36 6.24 -4.26
N GLY A 466 -39.25 7.57 -4.31
CA GLY A 466 -39.82 8.37 -5.40
C GLY A 466 -41.31 8.64 -5.23
N LYS A 467 -41.83 9.55 -6.07
CA LYS A 467 -43.27 9.84 -6.19
C LYS A 467 -44.02 8.75 -6.97
N GLN A 468 -43.31 8.05 -7.85
CA GLN A 468 -43.77 6.85 -8.55
C GLN A 468 -43.08 5.64 -7.92
N PRO A 469 -43.79 4.53 -7.65
CA PRO A 469 -43.17 3.33 -7.10
C PRO A 469 -42.11 2.78 -8.06
N VAL A 470 -40.90 2.53 -7.55
CA VAL A 470 -39.89 1.72 -8.26
C VAL A 470 -40.46 0.31 -8.47
N GLU A 471 -40.29 -0.26 -9.66
CA GLU A 471 -40.76 -1.61 -9.96
C GLU A 471 -40.18 -2.66 -9.00
N LEU A 472 -40.99 -3.68 -8.69
CA LEU A 472 -40.57 -4.76 -7.82
C LEU A 472 -39.46 -5.57 -8.48
N GLY A 473 -38.36 -5.76 -7.76
CA GLY A 473 -37.29 -6.66 -8.18
C GLY A 473 -37.63 -8.14 -7.96
N HIS A 474 -36.73 -9.00 -8.40
CA HIS A 474 -36.83 -10.45 -8.28
C HIS A 474 -35.77 -11.04 -7.35
N ASP A 475 -36.16 -12.08 -6.63
CA ASP A 475 -35.25 -12.85 -5.79
C ASP A 475 -34.39 -13.82 -6.62
N PRO A 476 -33.12 -14.06 -6.24
CA PRO A 476 -32.22 -14.98 -6.94
C PRO A 476 -32.59 -16.46 -6.70
N GLN A 477 -33.27 -16.81 -5.61
CA GLN A 477 -33.56 -18.20 -5.26
C GLN A 477 -34.33 -18.92 -6.37
N GLY A 478 -33.89 -20.14 -6.70
CA GLY A 478 -34.48 -20.98 -7.73
C GLY A 478 -34.18 -20.57 -9.18
N LYS A 479 -33.45 -19.45 -9.40
CA LYS A 479 -33.02 -19.03 -10.74
C LYS A 479 -31.79 -19.78 -11.23
N VAL A 480 -31.60 -19.77 -12.53
CA VAL A 480 -30.46 -20.36 -13.23
C VAL A 480 -29.44 -19.28 -13.59
N LEU A 481 -28.23 -19.40 -13.04
CA LEU A 481 -27.05 -18.67 -13.47
C LEU A 481 -26.39 -19.44 -14.63
N GLY A 482 -26.39 -18.85 -15.82
CA GLY A 482 -25.59 -19.32 -16.94
C GLY A 482 -24.24 -18.62 -16.99
N ILE A 483 -23.16 -19.40 -17.01
CA ILE A 483 -21.80 -18.88 -17.13
C ILE A 483 -21.25 -19.19 -18.52
N LEU A 484 -21.02 -18.14 -19.32
CA LEU A 484 -20.31 -18.23 -20.58
C LEU A 484 -18.82 -17.98 -20.34
N GLY A 485 -18.01 -19.04 -20.32
CA GLY A 485 -16.61 -18.97 -19.92
C GLY A 485 -16.36 -19.37 -18.45
N MET A 486 -16.55 -20.64 -18.12
CA MET A 486 -16.25 -21.19 -16.80
C MET A 486 -14.72 -21.31 -16.57
N GLY A 487 -14.09 -20.20 -16.23
CA GLY A 487 -12.70 -20.10 -15.73
C GLY A 487 -12.63 -19.99 -14.20
N GLY A 488 -11.55 -19.40 -13.67
CA GLY A 488 -11.39 -19.15 -12.23
C GLY A 488 -12.52 -18.28 -11.65
N ILE A 489 -12.70 -17.09 -12.22
CA ILE A 489 -13.82 -16.16 -11.91
C ILE A 489 -15.18 -16.85 -12.00
N GLY A 490 -15.48 -17.54 -13.12
CA GLY A 490 -16.77 -18.22 -13.31
C GLY A 490 -17.03 -19.30 -12.26
N LYS A 491 -16.03 -20.10 -11.90
CA LYS A 491 -16.16 -21.11 -10.84
C LYS A 491 -16.44 -20.47 -9.49
N ASN A 492 -15.71 -19.40 -9.17
CA ASN A 492 -15.90 -18.65 -7.93
C ASN A 492 -17.30 -18.03 -7.86
N MET A 493 -17.75 -17.42 -8.95
CA MET A 493 -19.11 -16.88 -9.06
C MET A 493 -20.18 -17.97 -8.89
N SER A 494 -19.98 -19.17 -9.46
CA SER A 494 -20.89 -20.31 -9.27
C SER A 494 -21.04 -20.72 -7.81
N VAL A 495 -19.92 -20.80 -7.08
CA VAL A 495 -19.92 -21.10 -5.64
C VAL A 495 -20.67 -20.02 -4.84
N LYS A 496 -20.41 -18.74 -5.13
CA LYS A 496 -21.09 -17.61 -4.48
C LYS A 496 -22.58 -17.57 -4.81
N ALA A 497 -22.97 -17.78 -6.06
CA ALA A 497 -24.37 -17.78 -6.46
C ALA A 497 -25.18 -18.91 -5.80
N ALA A 498 -24.55 -20.06 -5.52
CA ALA A 498 -25.19 -21.15 -4.80
C ALA A 498 -25.63 -20.75 -3.38
N THR A 499 -24.91 -19.84 -2.70
CA THR A 499 -25.33 -19.34 -1.37
C THR A 499 -26.58 -18.46 -1.44
N PHE A 500 -26.92 -17.93 -2.62
CA PHE A 500 -28.16 -17.22 -2.90
C PHE A 500 -29.28 -18.14 -3.41
N GLY A 501 -29.07 -19.46 -3.40
CA GLY A 501 -30.05 -20.46 -3.82
C GLY A 501 -30.24 -20.57 -5.34
N MET A 502 -29.24 -20.15 -6.12
CA MET A 502 -29.24 -20.31 -7.57
C MET A 502 -28.65 -21.66 -7.98
N SER A 503 -29.14 -22.20 -9.10
CA SER A 503 -28.47 -23.29 -9.82
C SER A 503 -27.53 -22.72 -10.88
N THR A 504 -26.43 -23.40 -11.20
CA THR A 504 -25.51 -22.95 -12.26
C THR A 504 -25.47 -23.94 -13.41
N ILE A 505 -25.46 -23.42 -14.63
CA ILE A 505 -25.10 -24.13 -15.86
C ILE A 505 -23.97 -23.37 -16.56
N TYR A 506 -23.19 -24.03 -17.42
CA TYR A 506 -22.10 -23.35 -18.10
C TYR A 506 -21.87 -23.82 -19.54
N HIS A 507 -21.29 -22.92 -20.32
CA HIS A 507 -20.76 -23.23 -21.64
C HIS A 507 -19.31 -22.77 -21.78
N ASN A 508 -18.47 -23.67 -22.30
CA ASN A 508 -17.10 -23.44 -22.73
C ASN A 508 -16.93 -24.10 -24.11
N ARG A 509 -15.89 -23.73 -24.85
CA ARG A 509 -15.52 -24.45 -26.09
C ARG A 509 -15.30 -25.95 -25.88
N ARG A 510 -14.86 -26.33 -24.67
CA ARG A 510 -14.67 -27.73 -24.25
C ARG A 510 -15.21 -27.90 -22.84
N LYS A 511 -15.89 -29.02 -22.58
CA LYS A 511 -16.33 -29.42 -21.24
C LYS A 511 -15.11 -29.52 -20.31
N ILE A 512 -15.23 -28.97 -19.10
CA ILE A 512 -14.20 -29.08 -18.07
C ILE A 512 -14.26 -30.49 -17.48
N LYS A 513 -13.11 -31.17 -17.46
CA LYS A 513 -13.01 -32.51 -16.87
C LYS A 513 -13.17 -32.42 -15.35
N GLY A 514 -14.03 -33.26 -14.77
CA GLY A 514 -14.26 -33.33 -13.33
C GLY A 514 -15.14 -32.21 -12.76
N GLU A 515 -15.67 -31.32 -13.60
CA GLU A 515 -16.61 -30.28 -13.17
C GLU A 515 -18.00 -30.85 -12.89
N THR A 516 -18.59 -30.50 -11.74
CA THR A 516 -19.90 -30.98 -11.31
C THR A 516 -21.04 -30.09 -11.81
N VAL A 517 -20.74 -28.82 -12.11
CA VAL A 517 -21.71 -27.90 -12.74
C VAL A 517 -22.12 -28.46 -14.11
N GLU A 518 -23.38 -28.29 -14.48
CA GLU A 518 -23.92 -28.83 -15.74
C GLU A 518 -23.31 -28.11 -16.96
N TYR A 519 -22.66 -28.86 -17.85
CA TYR A 519 -22.18 -28.36 -19.14
C TYR A 519 -23.28 -28.45 -20.19
N VAL A 520 -23.59 -27.34 -20.85
CA VAL A 520 -24.66 -27.23 -21.85
C VAL A 520 -24.14 -26.69 -23.19
N SER A 521 -24.96 -26.77 -24.24
CA SER A 521 -24.66 -26.09 -25.51
C SER A 521 -24.75 -24.57 -25.36
N PHE A 522 -24.16 -23.81 -26.30
CA PHE A 522 -24.26 -22.35 -26.27
C PHE A 522 -25.71 -21.86 -26.36
N GLU A 523 -26.51 -22.49 -27.22
CA GLU A 523 -27.93 -22.20 -27.37
C GLU A 523 -28.74 -22.53 -26.10
N ASP A 524 -28.48 -23.70 -25.49
CA ASP A 524 -29.14 -24.08 -24.24
C ASP A 524 -28.76 -23.14 -23.08
N LEU A 525 -27.51 -22.67 -23.05
CA LEU A 525 -27.09 -21.66 -22.08
C LEU A 525 -27.97 -20.41 -22.19
N LEU A 526 -28.11 -19.85 -23.39
CA LEU A 526 -28.90 -18.63 -23.60
C LEU A 526 -30.38 -18.83 -23.23
N LYS A 527 -31.00 -19.93 -23.68
CA LYS A 527 -32.43 -20.19 -23.46
C LYS A 527 -32.77 -20.46 -21.99
N ARG A 528 -31.86 -21.09 -21.24
CA ARG A 528 -32.14 -21.55 -19.87
C ARG A 528 -31.77 -20.53 -18.80
N SER A 529 -30.86 -19.60 -19.09
CA SER A 529 -30.33 -18.63 -18.11
C SER A 529 -31.37 -17.58 -17.71
N ASP A 530 -31.58 -17.42 -16.40
CA ASP A 530 -32.25 -16.23 -15.85
C ASP A 530 -31.24 -15.11 -15.62
N VAL A 531 -29.99 -15.46 -15.33
CA VAL A 531 -28.85 -14.55 -15.29
C VAL A 531 -27.77 -15.12 -16.20
N LEU A 532 -27.31 -14.36 -17.21
CA LEU A 532 -26.17 -14.75 -18.03
C LEU A 532 -24.94 -13.94 -17.61
N SER A 533 -23.89 -14.60 -17.15
CA SER A 533 -22.61 -13.99 -16.78
C SER A 533 -21.53 -14.28 -17.82
N LEU A 534 -20.91 -13.21 -18.34
CA LEU A 534 -19.86 -13.28 -19.38
C LEU A 534 -18.47 -13.25 -18.74
N ASN A 535 -17.66 -14.28 -19.02
CA ASN A 535 -16.35 -14.50 -18.39
C ASN A 535 -15.32 -14.96 -19.44
N LEU A 536 -15.33 -14.30 -20.61
CA LEU A 536 -14.52 -14.69 -21.76
C LEU A 536 -13.35 -13.72 -21.98
N PRO A 537 -12.17 -14.21 -22.41
CA PRO A 537 -11.15 -13.33 -22.95
C PRO A 537 -11.65 -12.70 -24.26
N LEU A 538 -11.34 -11.42 -24.47
CA LEU A 538 -11.66 -10.73 -25.72
C LEU A 538 -10.65 -11.08 -26.82
N ASN A 539 -11.14 -11.51 -27.97
CA ASN A 539 -10.40 -11.76 -29.20
C ASN A 539 -11.37 -11.72 -30.39
N SER A 540 -10.86 -11.91 -31.61
CA SER A 540 -11.67 -11.88 -32.84
C SER A 540 -12.83 -12.88 -32.88
N LYS A 541 -12.78 -13.98 -32.12
CA LYS A 541 -13.84 -15.00 -32.05
C LYS A 541 -14.87 -14.74 -30.94
N THR A 542 -14.54 -13.90 -29.96
CA THR A 542 -15.41 -13.60 -28.81
C THR A 542 -15.96 -12.18 -28.84
N ARG A 543 -15.41 -11.30 -29.69
CA ARG A 543 -15.98 -9.98 -29.96
C ARG A 543 -17.42 -10.15 -30.45
N HIS A 544 -18.36 -9.45 -29.81
CA HIS A 544 -19.80 -9.51 -30.11
C HIS A 544 -20.38 -10.92 -30.14
N ILE A 545 -19.84 -11.84 -29.33
CA ILE A 545 -20.39 -13.20 -29.21
C ILE A 545 -21.82 -13.18 -28.68
N ILE A 546 -22.17 -12.15 -27.89
CA ILE A 546 -23.53 -11.79 -27.57
C ILE A 546 -23.91 -10.53 -28.37
N SER A 547 -24.85 -10.66 -29.29
CA SER A 547 -25.46 -9.56 -30.05
C SER A 547 -26.96 -9.87 -30.26
N THR A 548 -27.64 -9.14 -31.14
CA THR A 548 -29.10 -9.16 -31.33
C THR A 548 -29.69 -10.57 -31.45
N ALA A 549 -29.03 -11.48 -32.18
CA ALA A 549 -29.51 -12.84 -32.35
C ALA A 549 -29.50 -13.62 -31.03
N GLN A 550 -28.42 -13.53 -30.25
CA GLN A 550 -28.26 -14.21 -28.97
C GLN A 550 -29.17 -13.62 -27.90
N LEU A 551 -29.32 -12.28 -27.86
CA LEU A 551 -30.21 -11.59 -26.92
C LEU A 551 -31.67 -12.05 -27.11
N ARG A 552 -32.13 -12.23 -28.36
CA ARG A 552 -33.47 -12.74 -28.68
C ARG A 552 -33.71 -14.20 -28.26
N MET A 553 -32.65 -14.98 -28.04
CA MET A 553 -32.76 -16.38 -27.59
C MET A 553 -32.95 -16.49 -26.08
N MET A 554 -32.65 -15.43 -25.32
CA MET A 554 -32.79 -15.39 -23.88
C MET A 554 -34.25 -15.17 -23.47
N LYS A 555 -34.55 -15.37 -22.18
CA LYS A 555 -35.89 -15.10 -21.66
C LYS A 555 -36.07 -13.58 -21.56
N PRO A 556 -37.27 -13.03 -21.81
CA PRO A 556 -37.56 -11.61 -21.59
C PRO A 556 -37.25 -11.13 -20.17
N THR A 557 -37.33 -12.05 -19.19
CA THR A 557 -37.03 -11.80 -17.77
C THR A 557 -35.56 -11.93 -17.41
N SER A 558 -34.71 -12.32 -18.36
CA SER A 558 -33.29 -12.56 -18.09
C SER A 558 -32.55 -11.24 -17.88
N ILE A 559 -31.47 -11.29 -17.09
CA ILE A 559 -30.50 -10.20 -16.99
C ILE A 559 -29.11 -10.65 -17.45
N ILE A 560 -28.28 -9.69 -17.87
CA ILE A 560 -26.91 -9.94 -18.34
C ILE A 560 -25.90 -9.28 -17.42
N ILE A 561 -24.86 -10.02 -17.03
CA ILE A 561 -23.74 -9.55 -16.22
C ILE A 561 -22.46 -9.61 -17.04
N ASN A 562 -21.76 -8.48 -17.16
CA ASN A 562 -20.47 -8.43 -17.82
C ASN A 562 -19.41 -7.80 -16.90
N THR A 563 -18.43 -8.62 -16.51
CA THR A 563 -17.23 -8.23 -15.75
C THR A 563 -15.96 -8.67 -16.48
N ALA A 564 -16.07 -9.07 -17.75
CA ALA A 564 -14.95 -9.55 -18.55
C ALA A 564 -14.33 -8.40 -19.37
N ARG A 565 -14.89 -8.14 -20.55
CA ARG A 565 -14.55 -7.03 -21.45
C ARG A 565 -15.82 -6.57 -22.13
N GLY A 566 -16.01 -5.27 -22.34
CA GLY A 566 -17.28 -4.79 -22.90
C GLY A 566 -17.55 -5.33 -24.30
N ALA A 567 -16.55 -5.30 -25.19
CA ALA A 567 -16.71 -5.71 -26.59
C ALA A 567 -17.03 -7.20 -26.84
N VAL A 568 -17.14 -8.05 -25.81
CA VAL A 568 -17.71 -9.41 -25.97
C VAL A 568 -19.24 -9.36 -26.13
N LEU A 569 -19.86 -8.26 -25.73
CA LEU A 569 -21.26 -7.92 -25.88
C LEU A 569 -21.37 -6.72 -26.83
N ASP A 570 -22.25 -6.82 -27.82
CA ASP A 570 -22.61 -5.68 -28.66
C ASP A 570 -23.46 -4.69 -27.86
N GLU A 571 -22.86 -3.55 -27.53
CA GLU A 571 -23.45 -2.58 -26.61
C GLU A 571 -24.71 -1.91 -27.19
N GLY A 572 -24.71 -1.66 -28.51
CA GLY A 572 -25.87 -1.14 -29.23
C GLY A 572 -27.01 -2.15 -29.25
N ALA A 573 -26.70 -3.42 -29.53
CA ALA A 573 -27.71 -4.49 -29.49
C ALA A 573 -28.30 -4.69 -28.09
N LEU A 574 -27.50 -4.54 -27.02
CA LEU A 574 -28.01 -4.58 -25.65
C LEU A 574 -28.99 -3.44 -25.38
N VAL A 575 -28.68 -2.22 -25.80
CA VAL A 575 -29.55 -1.05 -25.61
C VAL A 575 -30.88 -1.26 -26.31
N GLU A 576 -30.88 -1.68 -27.58
CA GLU A 576 -32.12 -2.01 -28.30
C GLU A 576 -32.91 -3.13 -27.61
N ALA A 577 -32.23 -4.15 -27.08
CA ALA A 577 -32.87 -5.26 -26.38
C ALA A 577 -33.53 -4.81 -25.07
N LEU A 578 -32.91 -3.89 -24.32
CA LEU A 578 -33.45 -3.32 -23.09
C LEU A 578 -34.66 -2.42 -23.38
N GLU A 579 -34.56 -1.55 -24.39
CA GLU A 579 -35.65 -0.64 -24.79
C GLU A 579 -36.89 -1.41 -25.27
N ASN A 580 -36.69 -2.53 -25.97
CA ASN A 580 -37.77 -3.39 -26.46
C ASN A 580 -38.27 -4.42 -25.43
N GLY A 581 -37.70 -4.46 -24.21
CA GLY A 581 -38.04 -5.47 -23.20
C GLY A 581 -37.69 -6.92 -23.60
N THR A 582 -36.74 -7.09 -24.53
CA THR A 582 -36.17 -8.40 -24.89
C THR A 582 -35.29 -8.95 -23.78
N ILE A 583 -34.69 -8.07 -22.98
CA ILE A 583 -33.91 -8.37 -21.77
C ILE A 583 -34.41 -7.42 -20.68
N ALA A 584 -34.54 -7.93 -19.44
CA ALA A 584 -35.12 -7.17 -18.34
C ALA A 584 -34.17 -6.12 -17.75
N GLY A 585 -32.86 -6.38 -17.81
CA GLY A 585 -31.85 -5.51 -17.22
C GLY A 585 -30.43 -6.03 -17.42
N ALA A 586 -29.46 -5.25 -16.96
CA ALA A 586 -28.05 -5.65 -17.05
C ALA A 586 -27.23 -5.09 -15.87
N GLY A 587 -26.11 -5.74 -15.59
CA GLY A 587 -25.10 -5.26 -14.65
C GLY A 587 -23.74 -5.27 -15.33
N LEU A 588 -23.18 -4.09 -15.55
CA LEU A 588 -21.98 -3.92 -16.37
C LEU A 588 -20.88 -3.23 -15.56
N ASP A 589 -19.72 -3.86 -15.53
CA ASP A 589 -18.47 -3.25 -15.05
C ASP A 589 -17.59 -2.78 -16.22
N VAL A 590 -17.89 -3.21 -17.45
CA VAL A 590 -17.05 -3.02 -18.64
C VAL A 590 -17.90 -2.62 -19.85
N PHE A 591 -17.33 -1.85 -20.76
CA PHE A 591 -18.01 -1.19 -21.89
C PHE A 591 -17.23 -1.36 -23.20
N GLU A 592 -17.92 -1.29 -24.34
CA GLU A 592 -17.31 -1.61 -25.64
C GLU A 592 -16.17 -0.63 -26.01
N GLU A 593 -16.36 0.65 -25.70
CA GLU A 593 -15.44 1.75 -26.04
C GLU A 593 -14.98 2.50 -24.78
N GLU A 594 -14.59 1.77 -23.74
CA GLU A 594 -14.10 2.35 -22.47
C GLU A 594 -13.06 3.46 -22.68
N PRO A 595 -13.16 4.61 -21.98
CA PRO A 595 -14.10 4.93 -20.89
C PRO A 595 -15.46 5.49 -21.36
N SER A 596 -15.72 5.51 -22.67
CA SER A 596 -17.03 5.96 -23.20
C SER A 596 -18.09 4.89 -22.97
N ILE A 597 -19.29 5.33 -22.61
CA ILE A 597 -20.44 4.46 -22.35
C ILE A 597 -21.58 4.89 -23.27
N HIS A 598 -22.28 3.93 -23.87
CA HIS A 598 -23.43 4.20 -24.72
C HIS A 598 -24.49 5.00 -23.94
N PRO A 599 -24.98 6.14 -24.47
CA PRO A 599 -25.93 7.00 -23.76
C PRO A 599 -27.21 6.30 -23.31
N GLY A 600 -27.70 5.33 -24.11
CA GLY A 600 -28.85 4.50 -23.77
C GLY A 600 -28.66 3.68 -22.49
N LEU A 601 -27.43 3.22 -22.18
CA LEU A 601 -27.14 2.52 -20.93
C LEU A 601 -27.13 3.48 -19.73
N ILE A 602 -26.53 4.67 -19.90
CA ILE A 602 -26.48 5.71 -18.86
C ILE A 602 -27.89 6.14 -18.43
N GLN A 603 -28.81 6.24 -19.39
CA GLN A 603 -30.18 6.69 -19.14
C GLN A 603 -31.09 5.57 -18.59
N ASN A 604 -30.69 4.30 -18.74
CA ASN A 604 -31.53 3.17 -18.37
C ASN A 604 -31.37 2.79 -16.90
N THR A 605 -32.42 2.97 -16.11
CA THR A 605 -32.42 2.70 -14.67
C THR A 605 -32.46 1.21 -14.30
N THR A 606 -32.81 0.31 -15.25
CA THR A 606 -32.75 -1.15 -15.06
C THR A 606 -31.34 -1.72 -15.25
N VAL A 607 -30.40 -0.87 -15.65
CA VAL A 607 -28.99 -1.22 -15.79
C VAL A 607 -28.22 -0.67 -14.60
N ILE A 608 -27.43 -1.52 -13.94
CA ILE A 608 -26.45 -1.08 -12.92
C ILE A 608 -25.06 -1.02 -13.56
N LEU A 609 -24.38 0.10 -13.36
CA LEU A 609 -23.11 0.41 -14.03
C LEU A 609 -22.00 0.65 -13.00
N LEU A 610 -20.83 0.07 -13.26
CA LEU A 610 -19.59 0.32 -12.53
C LEU A 610 -18.47 0.66 -13.52
N PRO A 611 -17.52 1.55 -13.14
CA PRO A 611 -16.44 1.98 -14.03
C PRO A 611 -15.21 1.05 -13.94
N HIS A 612 -15.34 -0.20 -14.36
CA HIS A 612 -14.25 -1.20 -14.40
C HIS A 612 -13.56 -1.42 -13.05
N MET A 613 -14.37 -1.68 -12.02
CA MET A 613 -13.98 -1.80 -10.62
C MET A 613 -13.71 -3.25 -10.18
N GLY A 614 -13.84 -4.25 -11.06
CA GLY A 614 -13.73 -5.68 -10.74
C GLY A 614 -12.52 -6.07 -9.89
N THR A 615 -11.36 -5.47 -10.17
CA THR A 615 -10.12 -5.71 -9.41
C THR A 615 -9.69 -4.53 -8.54
N HIS A 616 -10.52 -3.49 -8.42
CA HIS A 616 -10.18 -2.25 -7.72
C HIS A 616 -10.34 -2.41 -6.19
N THR A 617 -9.53 -3.31 -5.62
CA THR A 617 -9.43 -3.61 -4.19
C THR A 617 -7.96 -3.73 -3.80
N MET A 618 -7.65 -3.43 -2.55
CA MET A 618 -6.28 -3.44 -2.03
C MET A 618 -5.63 -4.81 -2.13
N GLU A 619 -6.35 -5.84 -1.71
CA GLU A 619 -5.90 -7.22 -1.67
C GLU A 619 -5.64 -7.74 -3.08
N THR A 620 -6.53 -7.45 -4.03
CA THR A 620 -6.43 -7.96 -5.40
C THR A 620 -5.33 -7.26 -6.17
N LYS A 621 -5.29 -5.92 -6.15
CA LYS A 621 -4.22 -5.20 -6.83
C LYS A 621 -2.85 -5.62 -6.31
N ARG A 622 -2.72 -5.80 -5.00
CA ARG A 622 -1.48 -6.31 -4.40
C ARG A 622 -1.14 -7.72 -4.86
N LYS A 623 -2.07 -8.68 -4.82
CA LYS A 623 -1.85 -10.05 -5.34
C LYS A 623 -1.41 -10.03 -6.80
N MET A 624 -2.00 -9.14 -7.61
CA MET A 624 -1.62 -8.96 -9.02
C MET A 624 -0.19 -8.42 -9.16
N GLU A 625 0.17 -7.39 -8.39
CA GLU A 625 1.53 -6.83 -8.37
C GLU A 625 2.55 -7.90 -7.95
N GLU A 626 2.32 -8.59 -6.83
CA GLU A 626 3.17 -9.68 -6.32
C GLU A 626 3.35 -10.78 -7.37
N LYS A 627 2.26 -11.26 -7.99
CA LYS A 627 2.30 -12.31 -9.01
C LYS A 627 3.05 -11.87 -10.28
N THR A 628 2.92 -10.60 -10.66
CA THR A 628 3.64 -10.05 -11.82
C THR A 628 5.13 -9.96 -11.54
N ILE A 629 5.51 -9.53 -10.33
CA ILE A 629 6.91 -9.48 -9.87
C ILE A 629 7.50 -10.89 -9.81
N GLU A 630 6.77 -11.87 -9.28
CA GLU A 630 7.19 -13.29 -9.28
C GLU A 630 7.47 -13.80 -10.69
N ASN A 631 6.61 -13.45 -11.67
CA ASN A 631 6.84 -13.82 -13.07
C ASN A 631 8.10 -13.19 -13.65
N ILE A 632 8.40 -11.92 -13.32
CA ILE A 632 9.65 -11.25 -13.73
C ILE A 632 10.85 -11.93 -13.10
N ARG A 633 10.79 -12.21 -11.80
CA ARG A 633 11.85 -12.90 -11.07
C ARG A 633 12.18 -14.24 -11.70
N GLU A 634 11.17 -15.10 -11.88
CA GLU A 634 11.33 -16.41 -12.52
C GLU A 634 11.92 -16.26 -13.93
N ALA A 635 11.46 -15.26 -14.69
CA ALA A 635 11.98 -15.01 -16.03
C ALA A 635 13.47 -14.64 -16.04
N LEU A 636 13.91 -13.83 -15.08
CA LEU A 636 15.31 -13.41 -14.96
C LEU A 636 16.20 -14.51 -14.39
N GLU A 637 15.70 -15.29 -13.42
CA GLU A 637 16.47 -16.33 -12.73
C GLU A 637 16.56 -17.64 -13.55
N THR A 638 15.48 -18.05 -14.20
CA THR A 638 15.38 -19.38 -14.86
C THR A 638 15.13 -19.30 -16.36
N GLY A 639 14.82 -18.12 -16.89
CA GLY A 639 14.42 -17.96 -18.29
C GLY A 639 13.02 -18.50 -18.59
N GLN A 640 12.18 -18.72 -17.59
CA GLN A 640 10.81 -19.23 -17.74
C GLN A 640 9.78 -18.27 -17.11
N LEU A 641 8.51 -18.38 -17.52
CA LEU A 641 7.40 -17.66 -16.88
C LEU A 641 6.60 -18.63 -16.02
N ILE A 642 6.11 -18.16 -14.88
CA ILE A 642 5.23 -18.94 -14.01
C ILE A 642 3.86 -19.11 -14.68
N ASP A 643 3.34 -18.00 -15.21
CA ASP A 643 2.01 -17.91 -15.81
C ASP A 643 2.09 -17.43 -17.27
N PRO A 644 2.73 -18.19 -18.18
CA PRO A 644 2.73 -17.83 -19.58
C PRO A 644 1.30 -17.83 -20.11
N ILE A 645 0.98 -16.84 -20.94
CA ILE A 645 -0.33 -16.78 -21.57
C ILE A 645 -0.62 -18.06 -22.36
N PRO A 646 -1.87 -18.56 -22.38
CA PRO A 646 -2.22 -19.86 -22.95
C PRO A 646 -1.72 -20.12 -24.38
N GLU A 647 -1.69 -19.09 -25.22
CA GLU A 647 -1.27 -19.12 -26.62
C GLU A 647 0.23 -19.40 -26.79
N GLN A 648 1.05 -19.06 -25.79
CA GLN A 648 2.50 -19.22 -25.80
C GLN A 648 2.97 -20.41 -24.97
N ARG A 649 2.07 -21.25 -24.44
CA ARG A 649 2.43 -22.45 -23.69
C ARG A 649 3.26 -23.40 -24.58
N GLY A 650 4.56 -23.47 -24.32
CA GLY A 650 5.50 -24.34 -25.05
C GLY A 650 6.52 -23.59 -25.92
N LEU A 651 6.37 -22.27 -26.08
CA LEU A 651 7.52 -21.37 -26.32
C LEU A 651 8.28 -21.22 -25.02
#